data_AF-A0A957XWW7-F1
#
_entry.id   AF-A0A957XWW7-F1
#
_cell.length_a   1.000
_cell.length_b   1.000
_cell.length_c   1.000
_cell.angle_alpha   90.00
_cell.angle_beta   90.00
_cell.angle_gamma   90.00
#
_symmetry.space_group_name_H-M   'P 1'
#
loop_
_entity.id
_entity.type
_entity.pdbx_description
1 polymer ?
#
loop_
_entity_poly.entity_id
_entity_poly.type
_entity_poly.pdbx_seq_one_letter_code
_entity_poly.pdbx_strand_id
1 'polypeptide(L)'
;MKLVTYIHDRHPHLGALVILDGRERVVDLHRLEPRLPNDILAFLEAGPAALTLAQQALENATPDQGLDPAQVTMKAPIPRPGKIICIGQNYLAHAEESNASAPPFPIIFAKFDNTVIGSGEPIVVPGAVQKPDYEGELAVVIGRRGRRISEADALDYVAGYMPLNDVSARDWQNRTGQWVIGKTPDTFCPMGPALVTADEIPDVQNLWLRTVIGDEVLQEGHTSQMIFSIAHLIADMSQVMTLEPGDVIATGTPSGIGAARIPPRWLRPGDVVRVEIEKIGILENPVKNLRDVNLAKARCSPLSTIAWTMSEPAQEWCMTTDQTTLQESSYRQPFIKRLLAVTELGAIVAVVLFFLVFTLADKSMANPANLARMALQGSFLGLAAFAMSFLMIAGEIDLSSGATAALSAAVAGVLLINFGWPEWASYAAALGVAVLVGLLNAFITLKVRMPSFFATLGTSFLVSGLAIWILKGAWLYVAEEIPVLMKVLNPSPLFALPWIFIGLLLAYLIGDFLMRTSRLGPTLTAVGGNKRAAEIVGINVPLVKTLCFVFVSACCGLAGILVMAYSGTTDAMIGDGWLLWVIAIAIIGGGSLSGGTGSIIGAFFGTVLIQVIRMGLLNAKVQTNAQGIVIGAILIAAAALDVLRRKSIQY
;
A
#
# COMPACT_ATOMS: atom_id res chain seq x y z
N MET A 1 -11.67 -23.33 -34.25
CA MET A 1 -13.11 -23.02 -34.35
C MET A 1 -13.44 -21.68 -33.68
N LYS A 2 -14.53 -21.00 -34.07
CA LYS A 2 -15.04 -19.79 -33.39
C LYS A 2 -16.41 -20.03 -32.78
N LEU A 3 -16.48 -20.17 -31.45
CA LEU A 3 -17.72 -20.44 -30.72
C LEU A 3 -18.47 -19.15 -30.40
N VAL A 4 -19.79 -19.18 -30.51
CA VAL A 4 -20.66 -18.03 -30.26
C VAL A 4 -21.89 -18.43 -29.46
N THR A 5 -22.33 -17.51 -28.60
CA THR A 5 -23.63 -17.59 -27.94
C THR A 5 -24.56 -16.59 -28.62
N TYR A 6 -25.74 -17.05 -29.01
CA TYR A 6 -26.71 -16.22 -29.72
C TYR A 6 -28.13 -16.52 -29.28
N ILE A 7 -29.05 -15.58 -29.51
CA ILE A 7 -30.48 -15.77 -29.29
C ILE A 7 -31.17 -15.91 -30.64
N HIS A 8 -31.92 -17.00 -30.79
CA HIS A 8 -32.82 -17.26 -31.91
C HIS A 8 -34.13 -17.83 -31.36
N ASP A 9 -35.26 -17.34 -31.87
CA ASP A 9 -36.60 -17.67 -31.36
C ASP A 9 -36.75 -17.52 -29.83
N ARG A 10 -36.13 -16.48 -29.26
CA ARG A 10 -36.13 -16.14 -27.82
C ARG A 10 -35.39 -17.12 -26.90
N HIS A 11 -34.70 -18.11 -27.44
CA HIS A 11 -33.89 -19.05 -26.66
C HIS A 11 -32.39 -18.82 -26.93
N PRO A 12 -31.54 -18.95 -25.91
CA PRO A 12 -30.09 -18.94 -26.09
C PRO A 12 -29.65 -20.27 -26.71
N HIS A 13 -28.69 -20.19 -27.62
CA HIS A 13 -28.10 -21.36 -28.29
C HIS A 13 -26.59 -21.20 -28.37
N LEU A 14 -25.92 -22.34 -28.44
CA LEU A 14 -24.50 -22.44 -28.76
C LEU A 14 -24.32 -22.70 -30.26
N GLY A 15 -23.51 -21.86 -30.91
CA GLY A 15 -23.16 -22.03 -32.32
C GLY A 15 -21.68 -21.88 -32.58
N ALA A 16 -21.31 -22.14 -33.83
CA ALA A 16 -19.99 -21.82 -34.37
C ALA A 16 -20.13 -20.86 -35.57
N LEU A 17 -19.25 -19.87 -35.63
CA LEU A 17 -19.07 -19.05 -36.82
C LEU A 17 -18.18 -19.79 -37.81
N VAL A 18 -18.73 -20.04 -38.99
CA VAL A 18 -18.05 -20.74 -40.10
C VAL A 18 -18.28 -20.01 -41.41
N ILE A 19 -17.38 -20.22 -42.38
CA ILE A 19 -17.57 -19.71 -43.75
C ILE A 19 -18.21 -20.83 -44.58
N LEU A 20 -19.45 -20.63 -45.01
CA LEU A 20 -20.18 -21.52 -45.91
C LEU A 20 -20.60 -20.71 -47.14
N ASP A 21 -20.33 -21.24 -48.34
CA ASP A 21 -20.55 -20.55 -49.62
C ASP A 21 -19.94 -19.13 -49.68
N GLY A 22 -18.75 -18.97 -49.09
CA GLY A 22 -18.05 -17.69 -49.06
C GLY A 22 -18.69 -16.61 -48.18
N ARG A 23 -19.68 -16.98 -47.34
CA ARG A 23 -20.32 -16.07 -46.37
C ARG A 23 -20.14 -16.60 -44.97
N GLU A 24 -19.99 -15.69 -44.01
CA GLU A 24 -20.02 -16.05 -42.60
C GLU A 24 -21.44 -16.47 -42.19
N ARG A 25 -21.53 -17.61 -41.49
CA ARG A 25 -22.78 -18.21 -41.02
C ARG A 25 -22.63 -18.65 -39.57
N VAL A 26 -23.72 -18.59 -38.82
CA VAL A 26 -23.84 -19.20 -37.49
C VAL A 26 -24.46 -20.58 -37.66
N VAL A 27 -23.72 -21.63 -37.35
CA VAL A 27 -24.24 -23.02 -37.34
C VAL A 27 -24.50 -23.42 -35.90
N ASP A 28 -25.73 -23.85 -35.62
CA ASP A 28 -26.12 -24.35 -34.30
C ASP A 28 -25.49 -25.72 -34.03
N LEU A 29 -24.69 -25.82 -32.97
CA LEU A 29 -23.95 -27.05 -32.67
C LEU A 29 -24.86 -28.17 -32.15
N HIS A 30 -25.87 -27.86 -31.35
CA HIS A 30 -26.78 -28.87 -30.81
C HIS A 30 -27.71 -29.42 -31.90
N ARG A 31 -28.16 -28.56 -32.82
CA ARG A 31 -28.98 -28.98 -33.97
C ARG A 31 -28.18 -29.85 -34.95
N LEU A 32 -26.91 -29.52 -35.14
CA LEU A 32 -26.02 -30.27 -36.01
C LEU A 32 -25.65 -31.64 -35.40
N GLU A 33 -25.37 -31.66 -34.10
CA GLU A 33 -25.05 -32.88 -33.35
C GLU A 33 -25.76 -32.87 -31.98
N PRO A 34 -26.90 -33.59 -31.85
CA PRO A 34 -27.75 -33.56 -30.65
C PRO A 34 -27.07 -34.04 -29.35
N ARG A 35 -25.91 -34.71 -29.43
CA ARG A 35 -25.11 -35.08 -28.26
C ARG A 35 -24.36 -33.90 -27.63
N LEU A 36 -24.15 -32.80 -28.37
CA LEU A 36 -23.49 -31.61 -27.86
C LEU A 36 -24.45 -30.80 -26.98
N PRO A 37 -23.98 -30.22 -25.85
CA PRO A 37 -24.79 -29.28 -25.07
C PRO A 37 -25.16 -28.03 -25.88
N ASN A 38 -26.36 -27.48 -25.65
CA ASN A 38 -26.80 -26.23 -26.28
C ASN A 38 -26.40 -24.97 -25.49
N ASP A 39 -25.65 -25.14 -24.39
CA ASP A 39 -25.15 -24.06 -23.55
C ASP A 39 -23.62 -24.09 -23.53
N ILE A 40 -22.99 -22.92 -23.62
CA ILE A 40 -21.54 -22.79 -23.72
C ILE A 40 -20.82 -23.31 -22.47
N LEU A 41 -21.36 -23.13 -21.26
CA LEU A 41 -20.71 -23.59 -20.04
C LEU A 41 -20.77 -25.11 -19.97
N ALA A 42 -21.94 -25.69 -20.23
CA ALA A 42 -22.09 -27.15 -20.31
C ALA A 42 -21.20 -27.76 -21.41
N PHE A 43 -21.03 -27.08 -22.54
CA PHE A 43 -20.12 -27.50 -23.60
C PHE A 43 -18.65 -27.50 -23.15
N LEU A 44 -18.21 -26.45 -22.45
CA LEU A 44 -16.86 -26.37 -21.88
C LEU A 44 -16.64 -27.42 -20.78
N GLU A 45 -17.63 -27.68 -19.93
CA GLU A 45 -17.59 -28.73 -18.92
C GLU A 45 -17.49 -30.14 -19.52
N ALA A 46 -18.12 -30.38 -20.67
CA ALA A 46 -17.99 -31.63 -21.42
C ALA A 46 -16.56 -31.83 -21.99
N GLY A 47 -15.75 -30.79 -22.03
CA GLY A 47 -14.31 -30.84 -22.25
C GLY A 47 -13.89 -31.19 -23.69
N PRO A 48 -12.66 -31.69 -23.89
CA PRO A 48 -12.08 -31.89 -25.22
C PRO A 48 -12.87 -32.83 -26.14
N ALA A 49 -13.61 -33.80 -25.58
CA ALA A 49 -14.42 -34.71 -26.38
C ALA A 49 -15.59 -33.99 -27.10
N ALA A 50 -16.23 -33.03 -26.43
CA ALA A 50 -17.27 -32.20 -27.05
C ALA A 50 -16.67 -31.29 -28.13
N LEU A 51 -15.48 -30.76 -27.91
CA LEU A 51 -14.76 -29.95 -28.90
C LEU A 51 -14.46 -30.74 -30.18
N THR A 52 -13.88 -31.94 -30.06
CA THR A 52 -13.60 -32.82 -31.19
C THR A 52 -14.87 -33.22 -31.93
N LEU A 53 -15.94 -33.53 -31.19
CA LEU A 53 -17.22 -33.89 -31.78
C LEU A 53 -17.84 -32.70 -32.56
N ALA A 54 -17.76 -31.48 -32.03
CA ALA A 54 -18.20 -30.28 -32.72
C ALA A 54 -17.41 -30.02 -34.00
N GLN A 55 -16.07 -30.17 -33.98
CA GLN A 55 -15.22 -30.03 -35.16
C GLN A 55 -15.63 -31.02 -36.26
N GLN A 56 -15.80 -32.30 -35.91
CA GLN A 56 -16.23 -33.34 -36.86
C GLN A 56 -17.62 -33.09 -37.44
N ALA A 57 -18.55 -32.60 -36.61
CA ALA A 57 -19.89 -32.26 -37.07
C ALA A 57 -19.85 -31.11 -38.08
N LEU A 58 -19.04 -30.08 -37.82
CA LEU A 58 -18.91 -28.90 -38.67
C LEU A 58 -18.24 -29.19 -40.03
N GLU A 59 -17.36 -30.19 -40.13
CA GLU A 59 -16.77 -30.61 -41.42
C GLU A 59 -17.84 -31.01 -42.46
N ASN A 60 -19.00 -31.49 -41.99
CA ASN A 60 -20.11 -31.93 -42.82
C ASN A 60 -21.26 -30.92 -42.86
N ALA A 61 -21.09 -29.71 -42.30
CA ALA A 61 -22.13 -28.70 -42.27
C ALA A 61 -22.42 -28.16 -43.67
N THR A 62 -23.70 -28.06 -44.00
CA THR A 62 -24.15 -27.53 -45.30
C THR A 62 -24.70 -26.10 -45.16
N PRO A 63 -24.69 -25.30 -46.24
CA PRO A 63 -25.12 -23.90 -46.19
C PRO A 63 -26.56 -23.67 -45.67
N ASP A 64 -27.47 -24.63 -45.86
CA ASP A 64 -28.86 -24.60 -45.38
C ASP A 64 -28.98 -24.78 -43.85
N GLN A 65 -27.94 -25.28 -43.20
CA GLN A 65 -27.86 -25.41 -41.75
C GLN A 65 -27.29 -24.15 -41.07
N GLY A 66 -26.75 -23.22 -41.84
CA GLY A 66 -26.18 -21.96 -41.36
C GLY A 66 -27.18 -20.81 -41.37
N LEU A 67 -27.34 -20.13 -40.24
CA LEU A 67 -28.09 -18.88 -40.14
C LEU A 67 -27.22 -17.69 -40.54
N ASP A 68 -27.84 -16.65 -41.13
CA ASP A 68 -27.15 -15.37 -41.30
C ASP A 68 -26.95 -14.72 -39.92
N PRO A 69 -25.74 -14.22 -39.56
CA PRO A 69 -25.53 -13.50 -38.30
C PRO A 69 -26.52 -12.34 -38.07
N ALA A 70 -27.06 -11.73 -39.13
CA ALA A 70 -28.08 -10.68 -39.03
C ALA A 70 -29.49 -11.19 -38.62
N GLN A 71 -29.74 -12.50 -38.69
CA GLN A 71 -31.00 -13.13 -38.29
C GLN A 71 -31.03 -13.56 -36.83
N VAL A 72 -29.91 -13.43 -36.13
CA VAL A 72 -29.76 -13.81 -34.72
C VAL A 72 -29.32 -12.61 -33.89
N THR A 73 -29.59 -12.67 -32.59
CA THR A 73 -29.02 -11.68 -31.65
C THR A 73 -27.78 -12.26 -31.01
N MET A 74 -26.60 -11.80 -31.44
CA MET A 74 -25.33 -12.18 -30.84
C MET A 74 -25.25 -11.72 -29.38
N LYS A 75 -24.61 -12.54 -28.54
CA LYS A 75 -24.32 -12.26 -27.14
C LYS A 75 -22.83 -12.42 -26.87
N ALA A 76 -22.38 -12.01 -25.68
CA ALA A 76 -21.06 -12.37 -25.21
C ALA A 76 -20.88 -13.89 -25.29
N PRO A 77 -19.73 -14.41 -25.78
CA PRO A 77 -19.52 -15.85 -25.89
C PRO A 77 -19.73 -16.57 -24.56
N ILE A 78 -19.25 -15.99 -23.46
CA ILE A 78 -19.54 -16.44 -22.10
C ILE A 78 -20.46 -15.41 -21.42
N PRO A 79 -21.80 -15.54 -21.50
CA PRO A 79 -22.71 -14.51 -20.98
C PRO A 79 -22.79 -14.47 -19.45
N ARG A 80 -22.45 -15.57 -18.76
CA ARG A 80 -22.45 -15.68 -17.29
C ARG A 80 -21.22 -16.47 -16.80
N PRO A 81 -20.02 -15.88 -16.88
CA PRO A 81 -18.81 -16.55 -16.42
C PRO A 81 -18.89 -16.82 -14.90
N GLY A 82 -18.38 -17.96 -14.45
CA GLY A 82 -18.34 -18.31 -13.02
C GLY A 82 -17.46 -17.34 -12.23
N LYS A 83 -16.27 -17.01 -12.77
CA LYS A 83 -15.38 -15.96 -12.28
C LYS A 83 -14.89 -15.10 -13.45
N ILE A 84 -14.81 -13.78 -13.24
CA ILE A 84 -14.08 -12.86 -14.10
C ILE A 84 -12.90 -12.34 -13.29
N ILE A 85 -11.71 -12.85 -13.59
CA ILE A 85 -10.48 -12.55 -12.88
C ILE A 85 -9.67 -11.57 -13.72
N CYS A 86 -9.38 -10.39 -13.18
CA CYS A 86 -8.74 -9.31 -13.92
C CYS A 86 -7.33 -9.05 -13.38
N ILE A 87 -6.37 -8.86 -14.27
CA ILE A 87 -4.97 -8.64 -13.94
C ILE A 87 -4.59 -7.18 -14.15
N GLY A 88 -4.19 -6.52 -13.07
CA GLY A 88 -3.72 -5.14 -13.09
C GLY A 88 -2.27 -5.02 -13.51
N GLN A 89 -1.97 -3.96 -14.26
CA GLN A 89 -0.59 -3.52 -14.55
C GLN A 89 0.28 -4.63 -15.15
N ASN A 90 -0.27 -5.48 -16.03
CA ASN A 90 0.44 -6.61 -16.59
C ASN A 90 1.28 -6.28 -17.83
N TYR A 91 1.44 -5.00 -18.19
CA TYR A 91 2.30 -4.54 -19.29
C TYR A 91 3.28 -3.52 -18.75
N LEU A 92 4.57 -3.65 -19.06
CA LEU A 92 5.62 -2.78 -18.51
C LEU A 92 5.36 -1.29 -18.82
N ALA A 93 5.09 -0.97 -20.09
CA ALA A 93 4.80 0.41 -20.50
C ALA A 93 3.53 0.99 -19.82
N HIS A 94 2.56 0.13 -19.50
CA HIS A 94 1.34 0.54 -18.80
C HIS A 94 1.59 0.81 -17.30
N ALA A 95 2.46 0.00 -16.67
CA ALA A 95 2.91 0.26 -15.31
C ALA A 95 3.67 1.60 -15.23
N GLU A 96 4.58 1.86 -16.18
CA GLU A 96 5.37 3.08 -16.26
C GLU A 96 4.50 4.34 -16.45
N GLU A 97 3.52 4.34 -17.36
CA GLU A 97 2.64 5.51 -17.55
C GLU A 97 1.73 5.78 -16.34
N SER A 98 1.48 4.76 -15.53
CA SER A 98 0.76 4.86 -14.27
C SER A 98 1.65 5.28 -13.09
N ASN A 99 2.93 5.62 -13.35
CA ASN A 99 3.97 5.89 -12.34
C ASN A 99 4.19 4.75 -11.33
N ALA A 100 3.98 3.51 -11.78
CA ALA A 100 4.21 2.30 -11.00
C ALA A 100 5.46 1.55 -11.52
N SER A 101 6.17 0.87 -10.62
CA SER A 101 7.17 -0.13 -11.03
C SER A 101 6.47 -1.42 -11.43
N ALA A 102 7.11 -2.24 -12.27
CA ALA A 102 6.65 -3.61 -12.54
C ALA A 102 6.33 -4.33 -11.22
N PRO A 103 5.09 -4.81 -11.03
CA PRO A 103 4.70 -5.48 -9.80
C PRO A 103 5.46 -6.81 -9.65
N PRO A 104 5.82 -7.22 -8.42
CA PRO A 104 6.56 -8.47 -8.20
C PRO A 104 5.68 -9.73 -8.30
N PHE A 105 4.36 -9.57 -8.29
CA PHE A 105 3.36 -10.64 -8.46
C PHE A 105 2.10 -10.08 -9.15
N PRO A 106 1.26 -10.93 -9.78
CA PRO A 106 0.04 -10.48 -10.45
C PRO A 106 -0.91 -9.74 -9.50
N ILE A 107 -1.34 -8.52 -9.88
CA ILE A 107 -2.36 -7.78 -9.12
C ILE A 107 -3.73 -8.29 -9.57
N ILE A 108 -4.44 -8.99 -8.69
CA ILE A 108 -5.71 -9.62 -9.03
C ILE A 108 -6.89 -8.82 -8.45
N PHE A 109 -7.89 -8.56 -9.29
CA PHE A 109 -9.20 -8.05 -8.88
C PHE A 109 -10.30 -8.76 -9.69
N ALA A 110 -11.56 -8.41 -9.44
CA ALA A 110 -12.70 -9.06 -10.08
C ALA A 110 -13.63 -8.06 -10.76
N LYS A 111 -14.27 -8.54 -11.83
CA LYS A 111 -15.55 -8.04 -12.33
C LYS A 111 -16.63 -9.08 -12.06
N PHE A 112 -17.89 -8.67 -12.15
CA PHE A 112 -19.02 -9.57 -11.95
C PHE A 112 -19.85 -9.69 -13.22
N ASP A 113 -20.68 -10.73 -13.28
CA ASP A 113 -21.51 -11.08 -14.44
C ASP A 113 -22.45 -9.95 -14.89
N ASN A 114 -22.91 -9.08 -13.99
CA ASN A 114 -23.72 -7.89 -14.32
C ASN A 114 -23.03 -6.93 -15.31
N THR A 115 -21.70 -6.99 -15.41
CA THR A 115 -20.92 -6.13 -16.29
C THR A 115 -20.87 -6.62 -17.74
N VAL A 116 -21.20 -7.90 -17.99
CA VAL A 116 -20.95 -8.58 -19.26
C VAL A 116 -21.92 -8.14 -20.36
N ILE A 117 -21.38 -7.79 -21.52
CA ILE A 117 -22.13 -7.56 -22.77
C ILE A 117 -21.36 -8.09 -23.98
N GLY A 118 -22.07 -8.43 -25.06
CA GLY A 118 -21.47 -8.89 -26.31
C GLY A 118 -21.08 -7.74 -27.25
N SER A 119 -20.47 -8.08 -28.38
CA SER A 119 -20.21 -7.12 -29.46
C SER A 119 -21.51 -6.50 -29.98
N GLY A 120 -21.50 -5.21 -30.29
CA GLY A 120 -22.64 -4.40 -30.73
C GLY A 120 -23.56 -3.89 -29.60
N GLU A 121 -23.51 -4.51 -28.41
CA GLU A 121 -24.27 -4.03 -27.25
C GLU A 121 -23.63 -2.76 -26.66
N PRO A 122 -24.42 -1.81 -26.13
CA PRO A 122 -23.87 -0.51 -25.72
C PRO A 122 -23.19 -0.54 -24.35
N ILE A 123 -22.02 0.12 -24.25
CA ILE A 123 -21.43 0.51 -22.96
C ILE A 123 -22.24 1.70 -22.42
N VAL A 124 -22.97 1.48 -21.33
CA VAL A 124 -23.86 2.49 -20.73
C VAL A 124 -23.15 3.15 -19.56
N VAL A 125 -22.76 4.42 -19.74
CA VAL A 125 -22.09 5.20 -18.68
C VAL A 125 -23.13 5.61 -17.62
N PRO A 126 -22.98 5.18 -16.35
CA PRO A 126 -23.87 5.61 -15.28
C PRO A 126 -23.72 7.13 -15.04
N GLY A 127 -24.81 7.82 -14.73
CA GLY A 127 -24.77 9.28 -14.53
C GLY A 127 -23.85 9.76 -13.40
N ALA A 128 -23.51 8.87 -12.46
CA ALA A 128 -22.60 9.17 -11.36
C ALA A 128 -21.11 8.97 -11.72
N VAL A 129 -20.80 8.39 -12.88
CA VAL A 129 -19.43 8.17 -13.38
C VAL A 129 -19.03 9.36 -14.25
N GLN A 130 -17.96 10.04 -13.88
CA GLN A 130 -17.45 11.23 -14.59
C GLN A 130 -16.20 10.95 -15.42
N LYS A 131 -15.50 9.84 -15.14
CA LYS A 131 -14.23 9.48 -15.80
C LYS A 131 -14.27 8.02 -16.30
N PRO A 132 -15.18 7.69 -17.24
CA PRO A 132 -15.20 6.36 -17.86
C PRO A 132 -14.00 6.22 -18.82
N ASP A 133 -13.32 5.09 -18.74
CA ASP A 133 -12.09 4.81 -19.46
C ASP A 133 -12.17 3.43 -20.14
N TYR A 134 -11.36 3.23 -21.18
CA TYR A 134 -11.23 1.98 -21.93
C TYR A 134 -9.94 1.26 -21.56
N GLU A 135 -9.97 -0.07 -21.60
CA GLU A 135 -8.81 -0.94 -21.42
C GLU A 135 -9.01 -2.16 -22.31
N GLY A 136 -8.46 -2.12 -23.54
CA GLY A 136 -8.51 -3.28 -24.43
C GLY A 136 -7.58 -4.38 -23.94
N GLU A 137 -8.09 -5.60 -23.83
CA GLU A 137 -7.38 -6.75 -23.28
C GLU A 137 -7.62 -8.03 -24.08
N LEU A 138 -6.66 -8.94 -23.98
CA LEU A 138 -6.87 -10.34 -24.32
C LEU A 138 -7.57 -11.04 -23.14
N ALA A 139 -8.69 -11.70 -23.39
CA ALA A 139 -9.32 -12.59 -22.43
C ALA A 139 -9.00 -14.05 -22.74
N VAL A 140 -8.74 -14.82 -21.68
CA VAL A 140 -8.51 -16.26 -21.70
C VAL A 140 -9.68 -16.95 -21.03
N VAL A 141 -10.28 -17.94 -21.69
CA VAL A 141 -11.36 -18.73 -21.12
C VAL A 141 -10.83 -20.09 -20.70
N ILE A 142 -11.04 -20.46 -19.44
CA ILE A 142 -10.67 -21.77 -18.92
C ILE A 142 -11.64 -22.83 -19.48
N GLY A 143 -11.10 -23.92 -20.01
CA GLY A 143 -11.86 -25.05 -20.57
C GLY A 143 -11.82 -26.31 -19.72
N ARG A 144 -10.93 -26.38 -18.74
CA ARG A 144 -10.76 -27.55 -17.88
C ARG A 144 -10.64 -27.14 -16.42
N ARG A 145 -11.33 -27.87 -15.55
CA ARG A 145 -11.20 -27.68 -14.10
C ARG A 145 -9.78 -28.03 -13.64
N GLY A 146 -9.15 -27.16 -12.85
CA GLY A 146 -7.80 -27.39 -12.36
C GLY A 146 -7.44 -26.61 -11.10
N ARG A 147 -6.54 -27.19 -10.31
CA ARG A 147 -5.94 -26.58 -9.11
C ARG A 147 -4.50 -27.05 -9.00
N ARG A 148 -3.59 -26.18 -8.54
CA ARG A 148 -2.14 -26.40 -8.50
C ARG A 148 -1.59 -26.85 -9.86
N ILE A 149 -2.03 -26.17 -10.90
CA ILE A 149 -1.62 -26.41 -12.29
C ILE A 149 -0.16 -25.96 -12.42
N SER A 150 0.66 -26.77 -13.09
CA SER A 150 2.05 -26.38 -13.38
C SER A 150 2.07 -25.36 -14.52
N GLU A 151 3.08 -24.49 -14.57
CA GLU A 151 3.21 -23.51 -15.67
C GLU A 151 3.35 -24.20 -17.04
N ALA A 152 4.00 -25.37 -17.11
CA ALA A 152 4.16 -26.13 -18.34
C ALA A 152 2.84 -26.69 -18.87
N ASP A 153 1.91 -27.05 -17.98
CA ASP A 153 0.61 -27.62 -18.37
C ASP A 153 -0.48 -26.55 -18.52
N ALA A 154 -0.19 -25.29 -18.17
CA ALA A 154 -1.20 -24.26 -17.99
C ALA A 154 -2.08 -23.99 -19.23
N LEU A 155 -1.47 -24.00 -20.43
CA LEU A 155 -2.19 -23.74 -21.67
C LEU A 155 -3.13 -24.89 -22.07
N ASP A 156 -2.91 -26.11 -21.57
CA ASP A 156 -3.81 -27.27 -21.81
C ASP A 156 -5.16 -27.11 -21.08
N TYR A 157 -5.27 -26.16 -20.15
CA TYR A 157 -6.50 -25.84 -19.44
C TYR A 157 -7.31 -24.74 -20.12
N VAL A 158 -6.82 -24.16 -21.23
CA VAL A 158 -7.46 -23.05 -21.93
C VAL A 158 -8.42 -23.57 -23.00
N ALA A 159 -9.67 -23.13 -22.98
CA ALA A 159 -10.64 -23.38 -24.05
C ALA A 159 -10.36 -22.52 -25.28
N GLY A 160 -9.99 -21.27 -25.05
CA GLY A 160 -9.79 -20.31 -26.11
C GLY A 160 -9.61 -18.88 -25.63
N TYR A 161 -9.65 -17.98 -26.60
CA TYR A 161 -9.32 -16.57 -26.44
C TYR A 161 -10.36 -15.68 -27.11
N MET A 162 -10.55 -14.48 -26.56
CA MET A 162 -11.41 -13.45 -27.16
C MET A 162 -10.92 -12.05 -26.78
N PRO A 163 -11.22 -11.00 -27.58
CA PRO A 163 -11.07 -9.64 -27.13
C PRO A 163 -12.02 -9.33 -25.96
N LEU A 164 -11.56 -8.48 -25.06
CA LEU A 164 -12.30 -7.95 -23.93
C LEU A 164 -11.97 -6.47 -23.73
N ASN A 165 -12.93 -5.70 -23.22
CA ASN A 165 -12.70 -4.32 -22.79
C ASN A 165 -12.97 -4.18 -21.28
N ASP A 166 -11.94 -3.92 -20.48
CA ASP A 166 -12.07 -3.68 -19.04
C ASP A 166 -12.43 -2.21 -18.75
N VAL A 167 -13.65 -1.84 -19.14
CA VAL A 167 -14.15 -0.48 -18.98
C VAL A 167 -14.10 -0.08 -17.50
N SER A 168 -13.59 1.12 -17.24
CA SER A 168 -13.17 1.56 -15.90
C SER A 168 -13.74 2.93 -15.55
N ALA A 169 -14.47 3.02 -14.44
CA ALA A 169 -14.88 4.30 -13.85
C ALA A 169 -13.76 4.82 -12.93
N ARG A 170 -12.82 5.62 -13.45
CA ARG A 170 -11.59 6.04 -12.71
C ARG A 170 -11.86 6.88 -11.48
N ASP A 171 -12.94 7.64 -11.47
CA ASP A 171 -13.40 8.44 -10.34
C ASP A 171 -14.02 7.58 -9.22
N TRP A 172 -14.39 6.34 -9.51
CA TRP A 172 -14.86 5.35 -8.54
C TRP A 172 -13.75 4.37 -8.13
N GLN A 173 -12.93 3.94 -9.07
CA GLN A 173 -11.78 3.05 -8.85
C GLN A 173 -10.85 3.57 -7.75
N ASN A 174 -10.61 4.89 -7.72
CA ASN A 174 -9.67 5.53 -6.78
C ASN A 174 -10.31 5.98 -5.45
N ARG A 175 -11.55 5.57 -5.15
CA ARG A 175 -12.21 5.94 -3.88
C ARG A 175 -11.76 5.10 -2.69
N THR A 176 -11.29 3.89 -2.96
CA THR A 176 -10.84 2.93 -1.94
C THR A 176 -9.52 2.31 -2.38
N GLY A 177 -8.93 1.45 -1.53
CA GLY A 177 -7.78 0.64 -1.93
C GLY A 177 -8.12 -0.53 -2.87
N GLN A 178 -9.41 -0.74 -3.18
CA GLN A 178 -9.90 -1.83 -4.02
C GLN A 178 -10.51 -1.27 -5.31
N TRP A 179 -10.15 -1.85 -6.46
CA TRP A 179 -10.59 -1.36 -7.77
C TRP A 179 -11.98 -1.82 -8.18
N VAL A 180 -12.51 -2.87 -7.53
CA VAL A 180 -13.77 -3.55 -7.88
C VAL A 180 -14.91 -2.57 -8.15
N ILE A 181 -15.16 -1.59 -7.28
CA ILE A 181 -16.27 -0.64 -7.46
C ILE A 181 -16.18 0.21 -8.74
N GLY A 182 -14.97 0.50 -9.22
CA GLY A 182 -14.75 1.19 -10.48
C GLY A 182 -14.84 0.28 -11.71
N LYS A 183 -14.78 -1.04 -11.49
CA LYS A 183 -14.73 -2.08 -12.51
C LYS A 183 -16.06 -2.82 -12.66
N THR A 184 -17.00 -2.68 -11.71
CA THR A 184 -18.29 -3.41 -11.70
C THR A 184 -19.56 -2.64 -12.13
N PRO A 185 -19.55 -1.44 -12.74
CA PRO A 185 -20.78 -0.90 -13.34
C PRO A 185 -21.38 -1.84 -14.40
N ASP A 186 -22.71 -1.87 -14.52
CA ASP A 186 -23.40 -2.64 -15.58
C ASP A 186 -22.78 -2.30 -16.96
N THR A 187 -22.67 -3.30 -17.85
CA THR A 187 -22.10 -3.19 -19.22
C THR A 187 -20.59 -2.89 -19.33
N PHE A 188 -19.83 -2.85 -18.23
CA PHE A 188 -18.40 -2.51 -18.25
C PHE A 188 -17.45 -3.66 -18.56
N CYS A 189 -17.95 -4.83 -18.97
CA CYS A 189 -17.15 -5.96 -19.47
C CYS A 189 -17.63 -6.45 -20.83
N PRO A 190 -17.51 -5.63 -21.90
CA PRO A 190 -17.66 -6.15 -23.24
C PRO A 190 -16.64 -7.25 -23.54
N MET A 191 -17.10 -8.35 -24.13
CA MET A 191 -16.25 -9.46 -24.58
C MET A 191 -16.83 -10.18 -25.80
N GLY A 192 -15.97 -10.74 -26.64
CA GLY A 192 -16.35 -11.42 -27.88
C GLY A 192 -15.73 -10.78 -29.12
N PRO A 193 -16.32 -10.90 -30.33
CA PRO A 193 -17.66 -11.41 -30.63
C PRO A 193 -17.79 -12.94 -30.58
N ALA A 194 -16.67 -13.67 -30.63
CA ALA A 194 -16.62 -15.12 -30.57
C ALA A 194 -15.46 -15.57 -29.66
N LEU A 195 -15.60 -16.76 -29.07
CA LEU A 195 -14.51 -17.45 -28.40
C LEU A 195 -13.74 -18.26 -29.45
N VAL A 196 -12.53 -17.84 -29.77
CA VAL A 196 -11.64 -18.54 -30.71
C VAL A 196 -10.93 -19.65 -29.95
N THR A 197 -11.11 -20.90 -30.37
CA THR A 197 -10.57 -22.05 -29.65
C THR A 197 -9.04 -22.07 -29.66
N ALA A 198 -8.43 -22.62 -28.61
CA ALA A 198 -6.99 -22.51 -28.37
C ALA A 198 -6.12 -23.09 -29.50
N ASP A 199 -6.62 -24.11 -30.22
CA ASP A 199 -5.97 -24.74 -31.38
C ASP A 199 -5.79 -23.80 -32.59
N GLU A 200 -6.60 -22.74 -32.71
CA GLU A 200 -6.47 -21.73 -33.76
C GLU A 200 -5.36 -20.71 -33.48
N ILE A 201 -4.86 -20.66 -32.23
CA ILE A 201 -3.86 -19.68 -31.77
C ILE A 201 -2.65 -20.45 -31.20
N PRO A 202 -1.70 -20.88 -32.06
CA PRO A 202 -0.56 -21.68 -31.62
C PRO A 202 0.37 -20.99 -30.63
N ASP A 203 0.48 -19.66 -30.71
CA ASP A 203 1.27 -18.83 -29.80
C ASP A 203 0.48 -17.59 -29.39
N VAL A 204 -0.18 -17.68 -28.24
CA VAL A 204 -0.98 -16.59 -27.67
C VAL A 204 -0.11 -15.45 -27.12
N GLN A 205 1.15 -15.73 -26.80
CA GLN A 205 2.08 -14.72 -26.29
C GLN A 205 2.74 -13.92 -27.42
N ASN A 206 2.27 -14.09 -28.67
CA ASN A 206 2.78 -13.40 -29.84
C ASN A 206 1.66 -12.86 -30.75
N LEU A 207 0.86 -11.94 -30.20
CA LEU A 207 -0.26 -11.28 -30.89
C LEU A 207 -0.19 -9.76 -30.67
N TRP A 208 -0.45 -8.96 -31.71
CA TRP A 208 -0.72 -7.53 -31.52
C TRP A 208 -2.16 -7.30 -31.04
N LEU A 209 -2.35 -6.25 -30.23
CA LEU A 209 -3.64 -5.78 -29.74
C LEU A 209 -3.73 -4.26 -29.91
N ARG A 210 -4.89 -3.76 -30.35
CA ARG A 210 -5.18 -2.33 -30.47
C ARG A 210 -6.55 -1.98 -29.91
N THR A 211 -6.66 -0.80 -29.33
CA THR A 211 -7.95 -0.17 -28.98
C THR A 211 -8.13 1.08 -29.80
N VAL A 212 -9.21 1.16 -30.56
CA VAL A 212 -9.53 2.25 -31.48
C VAL A 212 -10.87 2.88 -31.07
N ILE A 213 -10.95 4.22 -31.06
CA ILE A 213 -12.21 4.94 -30.88
C ILE A 213 -12.43 5.87 -32.06
N GLY A 214 -13.45 5.58 -32.87
CA GLY A 214 -13.59 6.21 -34.18
C GLY A 214 -12.39 5.89 -35.07
N ASP A 215 -11.65 6.93 -35.47
CA ASP A 215 -10.41 6.80 -36.27
C ASP A 215 -9.13 6.92 -35.41
N GLU A 216 -9.26 7.08 -34.09
CA GLU A 216 -8.13 7.28 -33.18
C GLU A 216 -7.65 5.93 -32.62
N VAL A 217 -6.42 5.52 -32.96
CA VAL A 217 -5.74 4.41 -32.28
C VAL A 217 -5.25 4.91 -30.92
N LEU A 218 -5.88 4.41 -29.86
CA LEU A 218 -5.63 4.85 -28.50
C LEU A 218 -4.76 3.88 -27.69
N GLN A 219 -4.82 2.59 -27.98
CA GLN A 219 -3.87 1.62 -27.44
C GLN A 219 -3.28 0.81 -28.58
N GLU A 220 -2.01 0.49 -28.45
CA GLU A 220 -1.31 -0.41 -29.35
C GLU A 220 -0.23 -1.13 -28.53
N GLY A 221 -0.29 -2.46 -28.53
CA GLY A 221 0.64 -3.28 -27.76
C GLY A 221 0.74 -4.69 -28.32
N HIS A 222 1.57 -5.50 -27.68
CA HIS A 222 1.83 -6.85 -28.11
C HIS A 222 1.88 -7.81 -26.91
N THR A 223 1.23 -8.97 -26.99
CA THR A 223 1.08 -9.89 -25.85
C THR A 223 2.42 -10.41 -25.32
N SER A 224 3.49 -10.39 -26.11
CA SER A 224 4.86 -10.71 -25.63
C SER A 224 5.42 -9.73 -24.60
N GLN A 225 4.78 -8.56 -24.45
CA GLN A 225 5.16 -7.52 -23.49
C GLN A 225 4.47 -7.70 -22.13
N MET A 226 3.67 -8.75 -21.95
CA MET A 226 3.10 -9.06 -20.65
C MET A 226 4.21 -9.36 -19.64
N ILE A 227 4.11 -8.78 -18.45
CA ILE A 227 5.03 -9.01 -17.33
C ILE A 227 4.87 -10.45 -16.83
N PHE A 228 3.62 -10.89 -16.70
CA PHE A 228 3.23 -12.25 -16.36
C PHE A 228 2.55 -12.90 -17.56
N SER A 229 3.16 -13.97 -18.07
CA SER A 229 2.61 -14.77 -19.18
C SER A 229 1.28 -15.41 -18.79
N ILE A 230 0.48 -15.80 -19.78
CA ILE A 230 -0.81 -16.48 -19.53
C ILE A 230 -0.62 -17.78 -18.76
N ALA A 231 0.43 -18.54 -19.11
CA ALA A 231 0.81 -19.76 -18.42
C ALA A 231 1.14 -19.49 -16.94
N HIS A 232 1.92 -18.44 -16.66
CA HIS A 232 2.26 -18.03 -15.31
C HIS A 232 1.03 -17.63 -14.50
N LEU A 233 0.14 -16.79 -15.07
CA LEU A 233 -1.08 -16.35 -14.41
C LEU A 233 -1.96 -17.54 -13.97
N ILE A 234 -2.18 -18.51 -14.86
CA ILE A 234 -2.96 -19.72 -14.55
C ILE A 234 -2.27 -20.54 -13.46
N ALA A 235 -0.96 -20.76 -13.57
CA ALA A 235 -0.20 -21.56 -12.61
C ALA A 235 -0.22 -20.94 -11.20
N ASP A 236 0.02 -19.63 -11.10
CA ASP A 236 0.04 -18.87 -9.85
C ASP A 236 -1.33 -18.85 -9.17
N MET A 237 -2.37 -18.42 -9.89
CA MET A 237 -3.74 -18.36 -9.36
C MET A 237 -4.24 -19.72 -8.91
N SER A 238 -3.93 -20.77 -9.67
CA SER A 238 -4.39 -22.12 -9.36
C SER A 238 -3.79 -22.70 -8.07
N GLN A 239 -2.72 -22.10 -7.51
CA GLN A 239 -2.18 -22.52 -6.22
C GLN A 239 -3.16 -22.27 -5.07
N VAL A 240 -3.93 -21.18 -5.17
CA VAL A 240 -4.83 -20.70 -4.13
C VAL A 240 -6.30 -20.97 -4.44
N MET A 241 -6.72 -20.89 -5.70
CA MET A 241 -8.11 -21.10 -6.13
C MET A 241 -8.24 -22.22 -7.16
N THR A 242 -9.39 -22.88 -7.22
CA THR A 242 -9.71 -23.78 -8.34
C THR A 242 -10.21 -22.95 -9.52
N LEU A 243 -9.65 -23.17 -10.69
CA LEU A 243 -10.15 -22.66 -11.96
C LEU A 243 -11.17 -23.66 -12.52
N GLU A 244 -12.29 -23.17 -13.01
CA GLU A 244 -13.43 -23.94 -13.52
C GLU A 244 -13.66 -23.62 -15.00
N PRO A 245 -14.19 -24.56 -15.81
CA PRO A 245 -14.58 -24.27 -17.18
C PRO A 245 -15.54 -23.07 -17.27
N GLY A 246 -15.27 -22.14 -18.19
CA GLY A 246 -16.02 -20.90 -18.36
C GLY A 246 -15.56 -19.73 -17.49
N ASP A 247 -14.57 -19.92 -16.59
CA ASP A 247 -13.90 -18.78 -15.97
C ASP A 247 -13.18 -17.94 -17.04
N VAL A 248 -13.23 -16.62 -16.89
CA VAL A 248 -12.60 -15.65 -17.78
C VAL A 248 -11.46 -14.94 -17.05
N ILE A 249 -10.27 -14.94 -17.63
CA ILE A 249 -9.12 -14.18 -17.16
C ILE A 249 -8.89 -13.01 -18.13
N ALA A 250 -9.11 -11.78 -17.66
CA ALA A 250 -8.76 -10.54 -18.35
C ALA A 250 -7.28 -10.22 -18.02
N THR A 251 -6.41 -10.32 -19.02
CA THR A 251 -4.96 -10.47 -18.83
C THR A 251 -4.20 -9.16 -18.62
N GLY A 252 -4.89 -8.03 -18.56
CA GLY A 252 -4.31 -6.70 -18.44
C GLY A 252 -4.21 -5.99 -19.78
N THR A 253 -4.08 -4.66 -19.71
CA THR A 253 -4.11 -3.77 -20.88
C THR A 253 -2.73 -3.16 -21.18
N PRO A 254 -2.37 -2.94 -22.46
CA PRO A 254 -1.17 -2.19 -22.82
C PRO A 254 -1.31 -0.69 -22.51
N SER A 255 -0.23 0.07 -22.72
CA SER A 255 -0.24 1.51 -22.48
C SER A 255 -1.21 2.27 -23.39
N GLY A 256 -1.50 3.52 -23.03
CA GLY A 256 -2.35 4.41 -23.82
C GLY A 256 -3.77 4.58 -23.28
N ILE A 257 -4.04 4.15 -22.04
CA ILE A 257 -5.33 4.36 -21.39
C ILE A 257 -5.70 5.86 -21.33
N GLY A 258 -6.99 6.15 -21.31
CA GLY A 258 -7.50 7.52 -21.30
C GLY A 258 -7.00 8.36 -20.14
N ALA A 259 -6.84 7.76 -18.95
CA ALA A 259 -6.37 8.46 -17.75
C ALA A 259 -4.91 8.92 -17.80
N ALA A 260 -4.04 8.20 -18.52
CA ALA A 260 -2.62 8.49 -18.62
C ALA A 260 -2.29 9.55 -19.69
N ARG A 261 -3.25 9.86 -20.57
CA ARG A 261 -3.09 10.85 -21.64
C ARG A 261 -3.09 12.27 -21.11
N ILE A 262 -2.40 13.16 -21.83
CA ILE A 262 -2.32 14.59 -21.53
C ILE A 262 -2.78 15.38 -22.79
N PRO A 263 -4.00 15.96 -22.80
CA PRO A 263 -5.04 15.86 -21.76
C PRO A 263 -5.70 14.46 -21.68
N PRO A 264 -6.36 14.10 -20.57
CA PRO A 264 -7.05 12.81 -20.45
C PRO A 264 -8.16 12.60 -21.49
N ARG A 265 -8.30 11.38 -22.00
CA ARG A 265 -9.32 10.99 -23.01
C ARG A 265 -10.32 9.99 -22.41
N TRP A 266 -11.39 10.51 -21.83
CA TRP A 266 -12.50 9.70 -21.31
C TRP A 266 -13.45 9.25 -22.43
N LEU A 267 -14.15 8.13 -22.22
CA LEU A 267 -15.25 7.68 -23.08
C LEU A 267 -16.39 8.71 -23.07
N ARG A 268 -16.99 8.94 -24.23
CA ARG A 268 -18.10 9.88 -24.43
C ARG A 268 -19.25 9.18 -25.13
N PRO A 269 -20.51 9.53 -24.80
CA PRO A 269 -21.67 9.10 -25.58
C PRO A 269 -21.47 9.40 -27.07
N GLY A 270 -21.70 8.40 -27.92
CA GLY A 270 -21.44 8.48 -29.36
C GLY A 270 -20.08 7.93 -29.79
N ASP A 271 -19.13 7.74 -28.86
CA ASP A 271 -17.91 6.98 -29.16
C ASP A 271 -18.28 5.52 -29.51
N VAL A 272 -17.48 4.90 -30.39
CA VAL A 272 -17.54 3.46 -30.65
C VAL A 272 -16.16 2.90 -30.33
N VAL A 273 -16.07 2.02 -29.34
CA VAL A 273 -14.81 1.42 -28.90
C VAL A 273 -14.62 0.10 -29.63
N ARG A 274 -13.49 -0.05 -30.32
CA ARG A 274 -13.08 -1.26 -31.05
C ARG A 274 -11.81 -1.83 -30.42
N VAL A 275 -11.87 -3.05 -29.88
CA VAL A 275 -10.70 -3.81 -29.42
C VAL A 275 -10.40 -4.86 -30.47
N GLU A 276 -9.25 -4.73 -31.13
CA GLU A 276 -8.80 -5.59 -32.22
C GLU A 276 -7.61 -6.42 -31.74
N ILE A 277 -7.67 -7.75 -31.93
CA ILE A 277 -6.57 -8.65 -31.61
C ILE A 277 -6.27 -9.52 -32.83
N GLU A 278 -4.98 -9.59 -33.18
CA GLU A 278 -4.47 -10.40 -34.28
C GLU A 278 -5.02 -11.84 -34.24
N LYS A 279 -5.47 -12.36 -35.39
CA LYS A 279 -6.04 -13.71 -35.59
C LYS A 279 -7.32 -14.04 -34.80
N ILE A 280 -7.64 -13.30 -33.75
CA ILE A 280 -8.81 -13.57 -32.92
C ILE A 280 -10.05 -12.82 -33.45
N GLY A 281 -9.98 -11.49 -33.58
CA GLY A 281 -11.07 -10.70 -34.12
C GLY A 281 -11.24 -9.32 -33.50
N ILE A 282 -12.42 -8.73 -33.70
CA ILE A 282 -12.73 -7.34 -33.35
C ILE A 282 -13.99 -7.29 -32.50
N LEU A 283 -13.84 -6.80 -31.27
CA LEU A 283 -14.94 -6.46 -30.38
C LEU A 283 -15.30 -4.99 -30.55
N GLU A 284 -16.57 -4.69 -30.83
CA GLU A 284 -17.02 -3.32 -31.08
C GLU A 284 -18.23 -2.98 -30.22
N ASN A 285 -18.18 -1.86 -29.48
CA ASN A 285 -19.26 -1.45 -28.60
C ASN A 285 -19.50 0.06 -28.65
N PRO A 286 -20.73 0.53 -28.94
CA PRO A 286 -21.07 1.94 -28.87
C PRO A 286 -21.23 2.41 -27.41
N VAL A 287 -20.82 3.63 -27.12
CA VAL A 287 -20.96 4.26 -25.80
C VAL A 287 -22.24 5.10 -25.76
N LYS A 288 -23.07 4.92 -24.72
CA LYS A 288 -24.32 5.66 -24.51
C LYS A 288 -24.43 6.22 -23.09
N ASN A 289 -25.18 7.30 -22.92
CA ASN A 289 -25.60 7.69 -21.56
C ASN A 289 -26.72 6.80 -21.07
N LEU A 290 -26.84 6.69 -19.75
CA LEU A 290 -27.98 6.06 -19.09
C LEU A 290 -29.35 6.62 -19.56
N ARG A 291 -29.42 7.92 -19.84
CA ARG A 291 -30.67 8.59 -20.28
C ARG A 291 -31.13 8.18 -21.68
N ASP A 292 -30.21 7.68 -22.50
CA ASP A 292 -30.46 7.33 -23.91
C ASP A 292 -30.83 5.86 -24.09
N VAL A 293 -30.95 5.10 -22.98
CA VAL A 293 -31.20 3.66 -22.98
C VAL A 293 -32.48 3.34 -22.22
N ASN A 294 -33.41 2.65 -22.88
CA ASN A 294 -34.64 2.18 -22.26
C ASN A 294 -34.36 0.85 -21.52
N LEU A 295 -33.91 0.94 -20.26
CA LEU A 295 -33.53 -0.21 -19.42
C LEU A 295 -34.68 -1.21 -19.18
N ALA A 296 -35.95 -0.81 -19.39
CA ALA A 296 -37.11 -1.69 -19.24
C ALA A 296 -37.11 -2.88 -20.23
N LYS A 297 -36.37 -2.80 -21.34
CA LYS A 297 -36.19 -3.92 -22.28
C LYS A 297 -34.98 -4.81 -21.98
N ALA A 298 -34.05 -4.38 -21.14
CA ALA A 298 -32.80 -5.09 -20.88
C ALA A 298 -32.88 -6.10 -19.71
N ARG A 299 -33.92 -6.03 -18.86
CA ARG A 299 -33.99 -6.79 -17.60
C ARG A 299 -35.06 -7.89 -17.51
N CYS A 300 -35.70 -8.28 -18.61
CA CYS A 300 -36.64 -9.40 -18.59
C CYS A 300 -36.53 -10.23 -19.88
N SER A 301 -35.51 -11.09 -19.97
CA SER A 301 -35.67 -12.34 -20.71
C SER A 301 -36.27 -13.39 -19.77
N PRO A 302 -37.34 -14.09 -20.17
CA PRO A 302 -37.97 -15.12 -19.35
C PRO A 302 -37.12 -16.39 -19.40
N LEU A 303 -36.05 -16.46 -18.61
CA LEU A 303 -35.28 -17.70 -18.38
C LEU A 303 -35.15 -18.03 -16.89
N SER A 304 -36.01 -17.45 -16.04
CA SER A 304 -36.18 -17.89 -14.66
C SER A 304 -37.16 -19.05 -14.57
N THR A 305 -36.82 -20.20 -15.17
CA THR A 305 -37.42 -21.48 -14.78
C THR A 305 -36.36 -22.58 -14.86
N ILE A 306 -35.28 -22.43 -14.08
CA ILE A 306 -34.60 -23.62 -13.57
C ILE A 306 -35.30 -23.93 -12.26
N ALA A 307 -36.29 -24.81 -12.34
CA ALA A 307 -36.80 -25.50 -11.18
C ALA A 307 -35.64 -26.30 -10.60
N TRP A 308 -35.15 -25.89 -9.44
CA TRP A 308 -34.41 -26.80 -8.56
C TRP A 308 -35.42 -27.84 -8.07
N THR A 309 -35.65 -28.89 -8.87
CA THR A 309 -36.21 -30.13 -8.34
C THR A 309 -35.16 -30.72 -7.43
N MET A 310 -35.25 -30.40 -6.14
CA MET A 310 -34.61 -31.19 -5.09
C MET A 310 -35.30 -32.56 -5.07
N SER A 311 -34.81 -33.49 -5.88
CA SER A 311 -35.13 -34.91 -5.76
C SER A 311 -33.96 -35.61 -5.08
N GLU A 312 -33.82 -35.41 -3.78
CA GLU A 312 -33.31 -36.41 -2.83
C GLU A 312 -33.50 -35.87 -1.40
N PRO A 313 -34.03 -36.69 -0.48
CA PRO A 313 -34.33 -36.22 0.87
C PRO A 313 -33.04 -35.92 1.61
N ALA A 314 -33.03 -34.78 2.31
CA ALA A 314 -32.01 -34.39 3.25
C ALA A 314 -31.76 -35.54 4.26
N GLN A 315 -30.75 -36.35 4.00
CA GLN A 315 -30.16 -37.20 5.02
C GLN A 315 -29.44 -36.28 6.00
N GLU A 316 -29.88 -36.38 7.25
CA GLU A 316 -29.28 -35.76 8.41
C GLU A 316 -27.77 -35.99 8.43
N TRP A 317 -27.00 -34.96 8.04
CA TRP A 317 -25.63 -34.83 8.53
C TRP A 317 -25.67 -34.21 9.92
N CYS A 318 -26.16 -35.01 10.86
CA CYS A 318 -25.89 -34.81 12.28
C CYS A 318 -24.38 -35.01 12.45
N MET A 319 -23.61 -33.91 12.38
CA MET A 319 -22.22 -33.91 12.79
C MET A 319 -22.17 -34.23 14.28
N THR A 320 -22.00 -35.51 14.60
CA THR A 320 -21.37 -35.94 15.84
C THR A 320 -20.04 -35.22 15.92
N THR A 321 -19.93 -34.29 16.85
CA THR A 321 -18.66 -33.72 17.31
C THR A 321 -17.82 -34.86 17.90
N ASP A 322 -17.08 -35.55 17.03
CA ASP A 322 -15.93 -36.32 17.47
C ASP A 322 -14.80 -35.33 17.71
N GLN A 323 -14.82 -34.74 18.92
CA GLN A 323 -13.70 -33.98 19.45
C GLN A 323 -12.59 -34.95 19.84
N THR A 324 -11.95 -35.58 18.86
CA THR A 324 -10.63 -36.17 19.09
C THR A 324 -9.74 -36.01 17.86
N THR A 325 -8.66 -35.24 18.06
CA THR A 325 -7.44 -35.20 17.25
C THR A 325 -7.49 -34.50 15.88
N LEU A 326 -7.95 -33.25 15.84
CA LEU A 326 -7.23 -32.27 15.02
C LEU A 326 -5.90 -31.98 15.74
N GLN A 327 -4.86 -32.74 15.39
CA GLN A 327 -3.50 -32.31 15.65
C GLN A 327 -3.30 -31.00 14.90
N GLU A 328 -3.37 -29.89 15.63
CA GLU A 328 -2.77 -28.63 15.21
C GLU A 328 -1.32 -28.94 14.82
N SER A 329 -1.04 -28.98 13.52
CA SER A 329 0.32 -28.81 13.04
C SER A 329 0.70 -27.37 13.37
N SER A 330 1.17 -27.20 14.60
CA SER A 330 1.78 -25.98 15.09
C SER A 330 2.87 -25.61 14.10
N TYR A 331 2.57 -24.70 13.18
CA TYR A 331 3.56 -24.04 12.36
C TYR A 331 4.37 -23.16 13.32
N ARG A 332 5.27 -23.81 14.07
CA ARG A 332 6.30 -23.13 14.84
C ARG A 332 7.16 -22.42 13.80
N GLN A 333 6.80 -21.17 13.51
CA GLN A 333 7.71 -20.20 12.93
C GLN A 333 9.06 -20.42 13.59
N PRO A 334 10.15 -20.71 12.83
CA PRO A 334 11.44 -21.02 13.42
C PRO A 334 11.80 -19.91 14.41
N PHE A 335 12.36 -20.28 15.56
CA PHE A 335 12.67 -19.36 16.67
C PHE A 335 13.33 -18.06 16.20
N ILE A 336 14.18 -18.16 15.17
CA ILE A 336 14.87 -17.06 14.50
C ILE A 336 13.89 -16.07 13.84
N LYS A 337 12.81 -16.51 13.17
CA LYS A 337 11.78 -15.61 12.60
C LYS A 337 10.96 -14.90 13.70
N ARG A 338 10.68 -15.56 14.83
CA ARG A 338 10.04 -14.91 15.99
C ARG A 338 10.96 -13.88 16.64
N LEU A 339 12.26 -14.17 16.72
CA LEU A 339 13.26 -13.26 17.27
C LEU A 339 13.43 -12.02 16.38
N LEU A 340 13.55 -12.22 15.06
CA LEU A 340 13.68 -11.13 14.07
C LEU A 340 12.42 -10.26 13.92
N ALA A 341 11.26 -10.73 14.37
CA ALA A 341 10.01 -9.97 14.36
C ALA A 341 9.93 -8.92 15.48
N VAL A 342 10.80 -8.98 16.50
CA VAL A 342 10.89 -7.96 17.55
C VAL A 342 11.64 -6.75 16.98
N THR A 343 10.92 -5.66 16.75
CA THR A 343 11.45 -4.41 16.18
C THR A 343 12.68 -3.88 16.91
N GLU A 344 12.72 -4.08 18.22
CA GLU A 344 13.70 -3.57 19.16
C GLU A 344 14.97 -4.42 19.26
N LEU A 345 14.91 -5.70 18.83
CA LEU A 345 16.04 -6.63 18.98
C LEU A 345 17.29 -6.12 18.27
N GLY A 346 17.13 -5.50 17.10
CA GLY A 346 18.25 -4.93 16.35
C GLY A 346 19.00 -3.85 17.14
N ALA A 347 18.26 -2.93 17.78
CA ALA A 347 18.85 -1.87 18.59
C ALA A 347 19.52 -2.44 19.85
N ILE A 348 18.89 -3.41 20.52
CA ILE A 348 19.44 -4.06 21.72
C ILE A 348 20.75 -4.79 21.40
N VAL A 349 20.77 -5.59 20.33
CA VAL A 349 21.97 -6.32 19.88
C VAL A 349 23.07 -5.34 19.51
N ALA A 350 22.75 -4.25 18.80
CA ALA A 350 23.73 -3.23 18.47
C ALA A 350 24.32 -2.57 19.72
N VAL A 351 23.50 -2.21 20.73
CA VAL A 351 23.99 -1.65 22.00
C VAL A 351 25.01 -2.58 22.65
N VAL A 352 24.65 -3.86 22.80
CA VAL A 352 25.52 -4.86 23.44
C VAL A 352 26.81 -5.05 22.64
N LEU A 353 26.70 -5.19 21.32
CA LEU A 353 27.85 -5.38 20.42
C LEU A 353 28.82 -4.20 20.50
N PHE A 354 28.35 -2.97 20.26
CA PHE A 354 29.21 -1.79 20.25
C PHE A 354 29.80 -1.52 21.64
N PHE A 355 29.02 -1.71 22.71
CA PHE A 355 29.54 -1.56 24.07
C PHE A 355 30.67 -2.54 24.35
N LEU A 356 30.52 -3.81 23.95
CA LEU A 356 31.53 -4.83 24.14
C LEU A 356 32.78 -4.55 23.31
N VAL A 357 32.63 -4.18 22.03
CA VAL A 357 33.76 -3.84 21.14
C VAL A 357 34.58 -2.68 21.71
N PHE A 358 33.93 -1.58 22.10
CA PHE A 358 34.63 -0.42 22.63
C PHE A 358 35.20 -0.66 24.04
N THR A 359 34.55 -1.49 24.87
CA THR A 359 35.09 -1.87 26.18
C THR A 359 36.33 -2.77 26.05
N LEU A 360 36.37 -3.65 25.04
CA LEU A 360 37.55 -4.45 24.73
C LEU A 360 38.70 -3.59 24.19
N ALA A 361 38.40 -2.53 23.44
CA ALA A 361 39.39 -1.58 22.95
C ALA A 361 39.93 -0.68 24.08
N ASP A 362 39.06 -0.19 24.96
CA ASP A 362 39.43 0.59 26.14
C ASP A 362 38.53 0.26 27.33
N LYS A 363 39.13 -0.38 28.35
CA LYS A 363 38.46 -0.75 29.60
C LYS A 363 37.90 0.45 30.37
N SER A 364 38.42 1.65 30.12
CA SER A 364 37.91 2.88 30.73
C SER A 364 36.43 3.10 30.40
N MET A 365 35.93 2.58 29.27
CA MET A 365 34.53 2.70 28.88
C MET A 365 33.56 2.14 29.92
N ALA A 366 33.89 1.00 30.53
CA ALA A 366 33.06 0.36 31.55
C ALA A 366 33.24 0.96 32.96
N ASN A 367 34.05 2.02 33.11
CA ASN A 367 34.22 2.70 34.40
C ASN A 367 32.88 3.32 34.85
N PRO A 368 32.46 3.15 36.11
CA PRO A 368 31.23 3.76 36.64
C PRO A 368 31.12 5.28 36.38
N ALA A 369 32.21 6.03 36.43
CA ALA A 369 32.20 7.47 36.15
C ALA A 369 31.94 7.78 34.66
N ASN A 370 32.41 6.93 33.75
CA ASN A 370 32.14 7.06 32.33
C ASN A 370 30.71 6.62 32.00
N LEU A 371 30.21 5.56 32.62
CA LEU A 371 28.81 5.14 32.52
C LEU A 371 27.84 6.21 33.04
N ALA A 372 28.15 6.84 34.18
CA ALA A 372 27.35 7.94 34.71
C ALA A 372 27.34 9.16 33.77
N ARG A 373 28.49 9.52 33.18
CA ARG A 373 28.59 10.61 32.18
C ARG A 373 27.84 10.28 30.88
N MET A 374 27.93 9.03 30.41
CA MET A 374 27.17 8.53 29.26
C MET A 374 25.67 8.63 29.51
N ALA A 375 25.20 8.16 30.66
CA ALA A 375 23.81 8.23 31.07
C ALA A 375 23.32 9.67 31.17
N LEU A 376 24.12 10.56 31.75
CA LEU A 376 23.78 11.99 31.89
C LEU A 376 23.62 12.65 30.51
N GLN A 377 24.64 12.56 29.65
CA GLN A 377 24.62 13.18 28.33
C GLN A 377 23.57 12.55 27.40
N GLY A 378 23.34 11.24 27.53
CA GLY A 378 22.27 10.53 26.85
C GLY A 378 20.88 11.00 27.26
N SER A 379 20.71 11.44 28.51
CA SER A 379 19.40 11.85 29.00
C SER A 379 18.86 13.10 28.33
N PHE A 380 19.74 14.05 27.94
CA PHE A 380 19.31 15.28 27.27
C PHE A 380 18.75 15.00 25.87
N LEU A 381 19.49 14.23 25.05
CA LEU A 381 19.04 13.83 23.73
C LEU A 381 17.90 12.82 23.79
N GLY A 382 17.92 11.92 24.77
CA GLY A 382 16.87 10.93 24.99
C GLY A 382 15.53 11.57 25.36
N LEU A 383 15.53 12.67 26.12
CA LEU A 383 14.30 13.39 26.43
C LEU A 383 13.65 13.99 25.16
N ALA A 384 14.45 14.57 24.27
CA ALA A 384 13.96 15.07 22.98
C ALA A 384 13.51 13.92 22.07
N ALA A 385 14.29 12.84 21.99
CA ALA A 385 13.96 11.66 21.17
C ALA A 385 12.73 10.90 21.66
N PHE A 386 12.49 10.86 22.97
CA PHE A 386 11.29 10.30 23.57
C PHE A 386 10.04 10.95 22.99
N ALA A 387 9.96 12.28 23.05
CA ALA A 387 8.82 13.02 22.51
C ALA A 387 8.76 12.95 20.97
N MET A 388 9.91 13.03 20.31
CA MET A 388 9.99 12.92 18.85
C MET A 388 9.42 11.58 18.34
N SER A 389 9.60 10.50 19.11
CA SER A 389 9.08 9.18 18.75
C SER A 389 7.54 9.17 18.63
N PHE A 390 6.82 9.90 19.49
CA PHE A 390 5.36 10.05 19.37
C PHE A 390 4.96 10.85 18.13
N LEU A 391 5.69 11.94 17.84
CA LEU A 391 5.42 12.79 16.68
C LEU A 391 5.69 12.03 15.36
N MET A 392 6.77 11.26 15.30
CA MET A 392 7.09 10.41 14.14
C MET A 392 6.03 9.33 13.93
N ILE A 393 5.55 8.69 14.99
CA ILE A 393 4.44 7.71 14.87
C ILE A 393 3.18 8.40 14.33
N ALA A 394 2.91 9.65 14.71
CA ALA A 394 1.82 10.47 14.16
C ALA A 394 2.06 10.95 12.71
N GLY A 395 3.20 10.60 12.11
CA GLY A 395 3.54 10.91 10.72
C GLY A 395 3.97 12.35 10.49
N GLU A 396 4.61 12.98 11.49
CA GLU A 396 5.19 14.32 11.37
C GLU A 396 6.63 14.35 11.90
N ILE A 397 7.39 15.36 11.51
CA ILE A 397 8.77 15.59 11.96
C ILE A 397 8.93 17.07 12.37
N ASP A 398 9.57 17.30 13.52
CA ASP A 398 9.90 18.63 14.04
C ASP A 398 11.43 18.89 13.96
N LEU A 399 11.82 19.80 13.07
CA LEU A 399 13.23 20.20 12.91
C LEU A 399 13.67 21.34 13.85
N SER A 400 12.76 21.88 14.67
CA SER A 400 13.04 22.99 15.58
C SER A 400 13.44 22.55 17.00
N SER A 401 13.66 21.25 17.24
CA SER A 401 13.99 20.68 18.55
C SER A 401 15.21 21.34 19.21
N GLY A 402 16.33 21.46 18.47
CA GLY A 402 17.54 22.12 18.96
C GLY A 402 17.34 23.61 19.24
N ALA A 403 16.72 24.34 18.31
CA ALA A 403 16.42 25.76 18.47
C ALA A 403 15.50 26.02 19.68
N THR A 404 14.50 25.18 19.90
CA THR A 404 13.58 25.26 21.04
C THR A 404 14.31 25.08 22.37
N ALA A 405 15.26 24.14 22.42
CA ALA A 405 16.14 23.95 23.58
C ALA A 405 16.99 25.20 23.84
N ALA A 406 17.60 25.79 22.79
CA ALA A 406 18.39 27.02 22.87
C ALA A 406 17.56 28.19 23.43
N LEU A 407 16.37 28.41 22.87
CA LEU A 407 15.50 29.51 23.28
C LEU A 407 15.02 29.33 24.72
N SER A 408 14.66 28.11 25.12
CA SER A 408 14.21 27.84 26.49
C SER A 408 15.33 28.05 27.51
N ALA A 409 16.54 27.59 27.21
CA ALA A 409 17.73 27.86 28.03
C ALA A 409 18.02 29.36 28.12
N ALA A 410 18.00 30.07 26.99
CA ALA A 410 18.22 31.50 26.92
C ALA A 410 17.21 32.29 27.77
N VAL A 411 15.92 31.98 27.65
CA VAL A 411 14.86 32.61 28.44
C VAL A 411 15.05 32.32 29.93
N ALA A 412 15.30 31.08 30.31
CA ALA A 412 15.52 30.71 31.71
C ALA A 412 16.73 31.45 32.30
N GLY A 413 17.87 31.46 31.61
CA GLY A 413 19.09 32.11 32.08
C GLY A 413 18.97 33.63 32.14
N VAL A 414 18.31 34.26 31.18
CA VAL A 414 18.05 35.72 31.22
C VAL A 414 17.13 36.09 32.37
N LEU A 415 16.06 35.33 32.61
CA LEU A 415 15.14 35.61 33.72
C LEU A 415 15.82 35.43 35.09
N LEU A 416 16.66 34.40 35.22
CA LEU A 416 17.48 34.18 36.41
C LEU A 416 18.47 35.33 36.66
N ILE A 417 19.33 35.62 35.68
CA ILE A 417 20.49 36.50 35.88
C ILE A 417 20.13 37.98 35.74
N ASN A 418 19.38 38.35 34.71
CA ASN A 418 19.12 39.76 34.41
C ASN A 418 17.90 40.30 35.16
N PHE A 419 16.90 39.45 35.42
CA PHE A 419 15.65 39.83 36.08
C PHE A 419 15.54 39.33 37.53
N GLY A 420 16.44 38.47 38.00
CA GLY A 420 16.44 37.96 39.37
C GLY A 420 15.21 37.12 39.71
N TRP A 421 14.58 36.48 38.72
CA TRP A 421 13.41 35.63 38.97
C TRP A 421 13.80 34.35 39.70
N PRO A 422 12.94 33.81 40.59
CA PRO A 422 13.22 32.55 41.24
C PRO A 422 13.26 31.40 40.23
N GLU A 423 14.11 30.39 40.49
CA GLU A 423 14.36 29.23 39.60
C GLU A 423 13.09 28.65 38.97
N TRP A 424 12.10 28.30 39.79
CA TRP A 424 10.87 27.66 39.32
C TRP A 424 10.06 28.55 38.37
N ALA A 425 10.05 29.86 38.57
CA ALA A 425 9.32 30.81 37.73
C ALA A 425 10.02 30.99 36.39
N SER A 426 11.35 31.08 36.40
CA SER A 426 12.18 31.14 35.19
C SER A 426 12.00 29.88 34.34
N TYR A 427 11.99 28.70 34.96
CA TYR A 427 11.77 27.43 34.25
C TYR A 427 10.35 27.29 33.72
N ALA A 428 9.34 27.69 34.50
CA ALA A 428 7.95 27.68 34.04
C ALA A 428 7.73 28.62 32.85
N ALA A 429 8.33 29.82 32.87
CA ALA A 429 8.27 30.76 31.75
C ALA A 429 8.97 30.20 30.50
N ALA A 430 10.15 29.62 30.66
CA ALA A 430 10.88 28.98 29.56
C ALA A 430 10.09 27.81 28.93
N LEU A 431 9.48 26.96 29.75
CA LEU A 431 8.60 25.89 29.26
C LEU A 431 7.33 26.45 28.59
N GLY A 432 6.79 27.56 29.08
CA GLY A 432 5.70 28.28 28.42
C GLY A 432 6.07 28.75 27.00
N VAL A 433 7.28 29.29 26.82
CA VAL A 433 7.81 29.64 25.50
C VAL A 433 7.95 28.40 24.61
N ALA A 434 8.45 27.29 25.16
CA ALA A 434 8.54 26.04 24.41
C ALA A 434 7.17 25.53 23.93
N VAL A 435 6.14 25.61 24.78
CA VAL A 435 4.75 25.29 24.41
C VAL A 435 4.25 26.19 23.28
N LEU A 436 4.55 27.50 23.32
CA LEU A 436 4.18 28.42 22.23
C LEU A 436 4.85 28.05 20.90
N VAL A 437 6.11 27.62 20.92
CA VAL A 437 6.81 27.11 19.72
C VAL A 437 6.09 25.88 19.16
N GLY A 438 5.70 24.93 20.02
CA GLY A 438 4.95 23.74 19.58
C GLY A 438 3.57 24.08 19.01
N LEU A 439 2.87 25.05 19.60
CA LEU A 439 1.60 25.56 19.07
C LEU A 439 1.79 26.26 17.72
N LEU A 440 2.87 27.02 17.54
CA LEU A 440 3.22 27.66 16.27
C LEU A 440 3.48 26.61 15.18
N ASN A 441 4.30 25.60 15.47
CA ASN A 441 4.56 24.49 14.54
C ASN A 441 3.26 23.77 14.17
N ALA A 442 2.44 23.43 15.15
CA ALA A 442 1.14 22.82 14.91
C ALA A 442 0.22 23.70 14.06
N PHE A 443 0.18 25.01 14.31
CA PHE A 443 -0.62 25.95 13.54
C PHE A 443 -0.17 26.00 12.08
N ILE A 444 1.12 26.20 11.81
CA ILE A 444 1.66 26.28 10.46
C ILE A 444 1.44 24.95 9.72
N THR A 445 1.77 23.82 10.35
CA THR A 445 1.62 22.51 9.69
C THR A 445 0.17 22.14 9.44
N LEU A 446 -0.73 22.35 10.41
CA LEU A 446 -2.09 21.81 10.36
C LEU A 446 -3.12 22.78 9.79
N LYS A 447 -3.02 24.07 10.10
CA LYS A 447 -3.96 25.10 9.61
C LYS A 447 -3.54 25.64 8.25
N VAL A 448 -2.26 25.99 8.08
CA VAL A 448 -1.74 26.46 6.78
C VAL A 448 -1.53 25.29 5.81
N ARG A 449 -1.55 24.04 6.31
CA ARG A 449 -1.35 22.80 5.53
C ARG A 449 0.02 22.75 4.85
N MET A 450 1.02 23.35 5.49
CA MET A 450 2.41 23.28 5.05
C MET A 450 3.03 21.95 5.51
N PRO A 451 3.86 21.28 4.70
CA PRO A 451 4.60 20.10 5.15
C PRO A 451 5.41 20.43 6.42
N SER A 452 5.38 19.54 7.43
CA SER A 452 6.02 19.83 8.73
C SER A 452 7.51 20.10 8.63
N PHE A 453 8.18 19.48 7.66
CA PHE A 453 9.60 19.69 7.41
C PHE A 453 9.92 21.17 7.13
N PHE A 454 9.19 21.79 6.19
CA PHE A 454 9.41 23.20 5.86
C PHE A 454 8.95 24.13 6.99
N ALA A 455 7.81 23.82 7.60
CA ALA A 455 7.26 24.62 8.70
C ALA A 455 8.25 24.69 9.87
N THR A 456 8.72 23.54 10.34
CA THR A 456 9.57 23.45 11.53
C THR A 456 11.02 23.85 11.24
N LEU A 457 11.51 23.71 10.01
CA LEU A 457 12.77 24.30 9.58
C LEU A 457 12.73 25.83 9.64
N GLY A 458 11.65 26.44 9.12
CA GLY A 458 11.42 27.89 9.22
C GLY A 458 11.33 28.36 10.67
N THR A 459 10.59 27.63 11.51
CA THR A 459 10.53 27.89 12.96
C THR A 459 11.89 27.78 13.61
N SER A 460 12.74 26.82 13.21
CA SER A 460 14.10 26.69 13.74
C SER A 460 14.91 27.96 13.53
N PHE A 461 14.92 28.55 12.33
CA PHE A 461 15.64 29.79 12.06
C PHE A 461 15.09 30.96 12.88
N LEU A 462 13.76 31.08 12.98
CA LEU A 462 13.11 32.13 13.76
C LEU A 462 13.47 32.02 15.25
N VAL A 463 13.33 30.82 15.82
CA VAL A 463 13.57 30.54 17.23
C VAL A 463 15.06 30.68 17.59
N SER A 464 15.96 30.18 16.75
CA SER A 464 17.41 30.38 16.92
C SER A 464 17.79 31.86 16.86
N GLY A 465 17.23 32.61 15.91
CA GLY A 465 17.44 34.06 15.83
C GLY A 465 16.95 34.79 17.08
N LEU A 466 15.79 34.39 17.61
CA LEU A 466 15.25 34.94 18.86
C LEU A 466 16.17 34.65 20.06
N ALA A 467 16.70 33.43 20.17
CA ALA A 467 17.63 33.06 21.24
C ALA A 467 18.92 33.90 21.19
N ILE A 468 19.50 34.10 20.00
CA ILE A 468 20.66 34.97 19.78
C ILE A 468 20.33 36.41 20.19
N TRP A 469 19.16 36.91 19.79
CA TRP A 469 18.73 38.28 20.09
C TRP A 469 18.54 38.52 21.60
N ILE A 470 17.89 37.58 22.30
CA ILE A 470 17.66 37.64 23.75
C ILE A 470 19.00 37.64 24.52
N LEU A 471 19.94 36.81 24.09
CA LEU A 471 21.28 36.71 24.68
C LEU A 471 22.24 37.81 24.23
N LYS A 472 21.84 38.67 23.28
CA LYS A 472 22.69 39.69 22.64
C LYS A 472 23.99 39.10 22.05
N GLY A 473 23.93 37.84 21.60
CA GLY A 473 25.08 37.11 21.06
C GLY A 473 26.15 36.72 22.10
N ALA A 474 25.90 36.88 23.40
CA ALA A 474 26.83 36.51 24.47
C ALA A 474 26.36 35.23 25.20
N TRP A 475 27.29 34.59 25.93
CA TRP A 475 26.96 33.54 26.89
C TRP A 475 26.74 34.15 28.27
N LEU A 476 25.80 33.61 29.05
CA LEU A 476 25.55 34.00 30.44
C LEU A 476 25.99 32.89 31.38
N TYR A 477 26.66 33.25 32.47
CA TYR A 477 27.06 32.32 33.52
C TYR A 477 25.93 32.18 34.55
N VAL A 478 25.52 30.95 34.84
CA VAL A 478 24.32 30.62 35.64
C VAL A 478 24.61 29.64 36.79
N ALA A 479 25.84 29.15 36.92
CA ALA A 479 26.19 28.03 37.80
C ALA A 479 25.94 28.28 39.30
N GLU A 480 25.99 29.54 39.75
CA GLU A 480 25.80 29.91 41.17
C GLU A 480 24.31 30.00 41.57
N GLU A 481 23.40 30.00 40.59
CA GLU A 481 21.96 30.32 40.78
C GLU A 481 21.03 29.11 40.51
N ILE A 482 21.56 27.87 40.46
CA ILE A 482 20.78 26.66 40.10
C ILE A 482 20.94 25.47 41.11
N PRO A 483 20.75 25.66 42.42
CA PRO A 483 20.91 24.59 43.42
C PRO A 483 19.90 23.43 43.29
N VAL A 484 18.70 23.63 42.74
CA VAL A 484 17.67 22.57 42.67
C VAL A 484 17.97 21.59 41.53
N LEU A 485 18.27 22.10 40.33
CA LEU A 485 18.50 21.25 39.16
C LEU A 485 19.80 20.45 39.28
N MET A 486 20.82 20.99 39.96
CA MET A 486 22.07 20.28 40.24
C MET A 486 21.88 18.99 41.03
N LYS A 487 20.86 18.92 41.91
CA LYS A 487 20.53 17.68 42.64
C LYS A 487 19.99 16.57 41.73
N VAL A 488 19.27 16.94 40.66
CA VAL A 488 18.71 16.00 39.68
C VAL A 488 19.77 15.48 38.71
N LEU A 489 20.80 16.29 38.45
CA LEU A 489 21.94 15.93 37.59
C LEU A 489 22.96 15.04 38.30
N ASN A 490 23.02 15.09 39.64
CA ASN A 490 23.96 14.28 40.42
C ASN A 490 23.66 12.77 40.35
N PRO A 491 24.70 11.91 40.36
CA PRO A 491 24.52 10.46 40.42
C PRO A 491 23.73 10.04 41.67
N SER A 492 22.80 9.10 41.50
CA SER A 492 22.08 8.48 42.60
C SER A 492 23.04 7.65 43.46
N PRO A 493 22.89 7.68 44.80
CA PRO A 493 23.73 6.87 45.70
C PRO A 493 23.47 5.36 45.56
N LEU A 494 22.32 4.95 45.00
CA LEU A 494 21.91 3.55 44.92
C LEU A 494 22.41 2.82 43.66
N PHE A 495 22.44 3.49 42.51
CA PHE A 495 22.77 2.87 41.22
C PHE A 495 23.95 3.52 40.50
N ALA A 496 24.58 4.55 41.08
CA ALA A 496 25.61 5.37 40.45
C ALA A 496 25.19 6.01 39.10
N LEU A 497 23.89 6.01 38.79
CA LEU A 497 23.29 6.62 37.62
C LEU A 497 22.61 7.94 37.99
N PRO A 498 22.68 8.98 37.15
CA PRO A 498 21.98 10.25 37.37
C PRO A 498 20.47 10.06 37.53
N TRP A 499 19.83 10.84 38.42
CA TRP A 499 18.37 10.77 38.62
C TRP A 499 17.58 11.05 37.35
N ILE A 500 18.06 11.98 36.51
CA ILE A 500 17.48 12.26 35.19
C ILE A 500 17.42 11.02 34.29
N PHE A 501 18.44 10.15 34.31
CA PHE A 501 18.45 8.94 33.49
C PHE A 501 17.41 7.92 33.96
N ILE A 502 17.26 7.78 35.28
CA ILE A 502 16.23 6.91 35.88
C ILE A 502 14.83 7.44 35.54
N GLY A 503 14.61 8.75 35.68
CA GLY A 503 13.35 9.39 35.31
C GLY A 503 13.02 9.21 33.83
N LEU A 504 14.04 9.34 32.96
CA LEU A 504 13.88 9.10 31.53
C LEU A 504 13.51 7.64 31.23
N LEU A 505 14.20 6.67 31.83
CA LEU A 505 13.88 5.25 31.67
C LEU A 505 12.42 4.96 32.09
N LEU A 506 11.98 5.51 33.23
CA LEU A 506 10.58 5.39 33.67
C LEU A 506 9.62 6.03 32.68
N ALA A 507 9.94 7.21 32.13
CA ALA A 507 9.11 7.87 31.12
C ALA A 507 8.97 7.01 29.84
N TYR A 508 10.06 6.39 29.38
CA TYR A 508 10.03 5.46 28.25
C TYR A 508 9.19 4.21 28.53
N LEU A 509 9.33 3.61 29.72
CA LEU A 509 8.53 2.45 30.12
C LEU A 509 7.05 2.77 30.23
N ILE A 510 6.71 3.92 30.83
CA ILE A 510 5.33 4.42 30.91
C ILE A 510 4.79 4.72 29.52
N GLY A 511 5.58 5.38 28.67
CA GLY A 511 5.20 5.68 27.29
C GLY A 511 4.93 4.42 26.48
N ASP A 512 5.81 3.42 26.55
CA ASP A 512 5.63 2.12 25.89
C ASP A 512 4.40 1.38 26.43
N PHE A 513 4.20 1.38 27.75
CA PHE A 513 3.01 0.82 28.38
C PHE A 513 1.72 1.49 27.89
N LEU A 514 1.69 2.82 27.83
CA LEU A 514 0.56 3.59 27.32
C LEU A 514 0.30 3.33 25.83
N MET A 515 1.35 3.18 25.03
CA MET A 515 1.22 2.82 23.61
C MET A 515 0.59 1.44 23.41
N ARG A 516 0.87 0.48 24.29
CA ARG A 516 0.32 -0.89 24.20
C ARG A 516 -1.07 -1.05 24.81
N THR A 517 -1.36 -0.34 25.90
CA THR A 517 -2.56 -0.60 26.72
C THR A 517 -3.65 0.46 26.59
N SER A 518 -3.30 1.68 26.20
CA SER A 518 -4.26 2.78 26.10
C SER A 518 -4.69 3.02 24.64
N ARG A 519 -5.69 3.89 24.46
CA ARG A 519 -6.13 4.33 23.13
C ARG A 519 -5.08 5.19 22.41
N LEU A 520 -4.05 5.67 23.11
CA LEU A 520 -3.04 6.55 22.55
C LEU A 520 -2.29 5.89 21.39
N GLY A 521 -1.85 4.63 21.55
CA GLY A 521 -1.10 3.92 20.52
C GLY A 521 -1.88 3.72 19.22
N PRO A 522 -3.05 3.05 19.25
CA PRO A 522 -3.89 2.90 18.07
C PRO A 522 -4.28 4.24 17.43
N THR A 523 -4.52 5.28 18.22
CA THR A 523 -4.85 6.62 17.71
C THR A 523 -3.68 7.23 16.94
N LEU A 524 -2.48 7.24 17.53
CA LEU A 524 -1.29 7.80 16.88
C LEU A 524 -0.91 7.01 15.63
N THR A 525 -0.96 5.68 15.69
CA THR A 525 -0.72 4.79 14.55
C THR A 525 -1.75 5.03 13.43
N ALA A 526 -3.04 5.18 13.75
CA ALA A 526 -4.06 5.48 12.75
C ALA A 526 -3.83 6.85 12.09
N VAL A 527 -3.54 7.87 12.91
CA VAL A 527 -3.28 9.24 12.45
C VAL A 527 -2.07 9.31 11.51
N GLY A 528 -0.98 8.63 11.86
CA GLY A 528 0.25 8.62 11.07
C GLY A 528 0.22 7.68 9.86
N GLY A 529 -0.47 6.54 9.96
CA GLY A 529 -0.54 5.56 8.88
C GLY A 529 -1.49 5.99 7.77
N ASN A 530 -2.69 6.45 8.12
CA ASN A 530 -3.64 6.97 7.14
C ASN A 530 -4.54 8.05 7.76
N LYS A 531 -4.11 9.30 7.62
CA LYS A 531 -4.84 10.49 8.11
C LYS A 531 -6.32 10.49 7.70
N ARG A 532 -6.64 10.13 6.45
CA ARG A 532 -8.02 10.20 5.94
C ARG A 532 -8.90 9.11 6.53
N ALA A 533 -8.36 7.90 6.71
CA ALA A 533 -9.06 6.84 7.42
C ALA A 533 -9.31 7.20 8.89
N ALA A 534 -8.32 7.82 9.56
CA ALA A 534 -8.47 8.29 10.95
C ALA A 534 -9.58 9.35 11.10
N GLU A 535 -9.66 10.31 10.16
CA GLU A 535 -10.73 11.32 10.13
C GLU A 535 -12.12 10.68 9.94
N ILE A 536 -12.25 9.68 9.07
CA ILE A 536 -13.53 8.98 8.80
C ILE A 536 -14.04 8.23 10.03
N VAL A 537 -13.15 7.63 10.84
CA VAL A 537 -13.53 6.95 12.09
C VAL A 537 -13.71 7.90 13.27
N GLY A 538 -13.67 9.21 13.05
CA GLY A 538 -13.98 10.25 14.04
C GLY A 538 -12.81 10.70 14.92
N ILE A 539 -11.56 10.36 14.56
CA ILE A 539 -10.38 10.85 15.29
C ILE A 539 -10.13 12.31 14.92
N ASN A 540 -9.99 13.18 15.94
CA ASN A 540 -9.61 14.58 15.74
C ASN A 540 -8.11 14.68 15.43
N VAL A 541 -7.75 14.43 14.16
CA VAL A 541 -6.36 14.48 13.70
C VAL A 541 -5.65 15.79 14.03
N PRO A 542 -6.26 16.98 13.81
CA PRO A 542 -5.63 18.25 14.19
C PRO A 542 -5.25 18.29 15.67
N LEU A 543 -6.16 17.92 16.58
CA LEU A 543 -5.88 17.94 18.01
C LEU A 543 -4.74 16.99 18.39
N VAL A 544 -4.77 15.76 17.88
CA VAL A 544 -3.73 14.75 18.18
C VAL A 544 -2.35 15.25 17.73
N LYS A 545 -2.24 15.75 16.50
CA LYS A 545 -0.97 16.28 15.98
C LYS A 545 -0.52 17.54 16.72
N THR A 546 -1.43 18.43 17.11
CA THR A 546 -1.12 19.60 17.93
C THR A 546 -0.54 19.19 19.28
N LEU A 547 -1.14 18.22 19.97
CA LEU A 547 -0.63 17.72 21.24
C LEU A 547 0.78 17.11 21.09
N CYS A 548 1.05 16.39 20.00
CA CYS A 548 2.38 15.85 19.71
C CYS A 548 3.43 16.96 19.51
N PHE A 549 3.15 18.00 18.71
CA PHE A 549 4.08 19.12 18.53
C PHE A 549 4.37 19.85 19.85
N VAL A 550 3.34 20.13 20.64
CA VAL A 550 3.50 20.76 21.96
C VAL A 550 4.34 19.89 22.89
N PHE A 551 4.10 18.58 22.88
CA PHE A 551 4.86 17.64 23.69
C PHE A 551 6.35 17.59 23.31
N VAL A 552 6.66 17.56 22.00
CA VAL A 552 8.04 17.65 21.50
C VAL A 552 8.71 18.93 21.97
N SER A 553 8.09 20.08 21.74
CA SER A 553 8.70 21.36 22.11
C SER A 553 8.90 21.48 23.63
N ALA A 554 7.93 21.05 24.44
CA ALA A 554 8.06 21.04 25.90
C ALA A 554 9.22 20.16 26.39
N CYS A 555 9.38 18.95 25.86
CA CYS A 555 10.50 18.07 26.19
C CYS A 555 11.84 18.64 25.72
N CYS A 556 11.91 19.27 24.54
CA CYS A 556 13.11 19.93 24.06
C CYS A 556 13.47 21.15 24.92
N GLY A 557 12.48 21.95 25.34
CA GLY A 557 12.69 23.07 26.25
C GLY A 557 13.22 22.63 27.61
N LEU A 558 12.64 21.56 28.18
CA LEU A 558 13.15 20.95 29.41
C LEU A 558 14.59 20.43 29.25
N ALA A 559 14.90 19.76 28.13
CA ALA A 559 16.25 19.30 27.83
C ALA A 559 17.25 20.47 27.74
N GLY A 560 16.87 21.60 27.13
CA GLY A 560 17.70 22.81 27.07
C GLY A 560 18.01 23.40 28.45
N ILE A 561 17.00 23.51 29.32
CA ILE A 561 17.18 23.98 30.71
C ILE A 561 18.13 23.05 31.48
N LEU A 562 18.00 21.74 31.28
CA LEU A 562 18.86 20.74 31.93
C LEU A 562 20.31 20.81 31.44
N VAL A 563 20.52 21.08 30.15
CA VAL A 563 21.86 21.31 29.59
C VAL A 563 22.47 22.58 30.16
N MET A 564 21.72 23.68 30.24
CA MET A 564 22.17 24.93 30.85
C MET A 564 22.62 24.72 32.30
N ALA A 565 21.85 23.98 33.09
CA ALA A 565 22.25 23.66 34.45
C ALA A 565 23.49 22.77 34.52
N TYR A 566 23.65 21.84 33.56
CA TYR A 566 24.83 20.98 33.48
C TYR A 566 26.10 21.72 33.06
N SER A 567 26.01 22.62 32.07
CA SER A 567 27.15 23.44 31.61
C SER A 567 27.46 24.59 32.57
N GLY A 568 26.49 25.02 33.37
CA GLY A 568 26.58 26.23 34.18
C GLY A 568 26.52 27.52 33.36
N THR A 569 26.23 27.43 32.07
CA THR A 569 26.14 28.56 31.14
C THR A 569 24.95 28.41 30.20
N THR A 570 24.35 29.52 29.79
CA THR A 570 23.42 29.53 28.65
C THR A 570 24.02 30.28 27.47
N ASP A 571 23.86 29.72 26.28
CA ASP A 571 24.25 30.30 25.01
C ASP A 571 23.27 29.87 23.90
N ALA A 572 23.30 30.56 22.75
CA ALA A 572 22.37 30.30 21.66
C ALA A 572 22.72 29.05 20.82
N MET A 573 23.86 28.41 21.08
CA MET A 573 24.30 27.18 20.42
C MET A 573 23.91 25.92 21.20
N ILE A 574 23.28 26.06 22.38
CA ILE A 574 22.65 24.93 23.07
C ILE A 574 21.67 24.26 22.10
N GLY A 575 21.84 22.96 21.88
CA GLY A 575 20.99 22.23 20.94
C GLY A 575 21.48 22.24 19.49
N ASP A 576 22.59 22.89 19.17
CA ASP A 576 23.17 22.83 17.83
C ASP A 576 23.55 21.38 17.47
N GLY A 577 23.23 20.99 16.24
CA GLY A 577 23.37 19.62 15.75
C GLY A 577 22.40 18.59 16.36
N TRP A 578 21.60 18.90 17.40
CA TRP A 578 20.69 17.94 18.04
C TRP A 578 19.67 17.35 17.09
N LEU A 579 19.25 18.12 16.10
CA LEU A 579 18.24 17.73 15.14
C LEU A 579 18.53 16.35 14.52
N LEU A 580 19.72 16.20 13.95
CA LEU A 580 20.12 14.96 13.29
C LEU A 580 20.18 13.80 14.28
N TRP A 581 20.63 14.07 15.51
CA TRP A 581 20.74 13.08 16.57
C TRP A 581 19.38 12.59 17.07
N VAL A 582 18.45 13.50 17.33
CA VAL A 582 17.12 13.20 17.85
C VAL A 582 16.34 12.35 16.86
N ILE A 583 16.40 12.71 15.58
CA ILE A 583 15.77 11.93 14.49
C ILE A 583 16.49 10.58 14.33
N ALA A 584 17.82 10.55 14.35
CA ALA A 584 18.59 9.31 14.23
C ALA A 584 18.26 8.33 15.36
N ILE A 585 18.18 8.80 16.59
CA ILE A 585 17.80 7.99 17.76
C ILE A 585 16.41 7.38 17.55
N ALA A 586 15.43 8.18 17.13
CA ALA A 586 14.07 7.70 16.90
C ALA A 586 14.01 6.67 15.77
N ILE A 587 14.73 6.88 14.66
CA ILE A 587 14.78 5.94 13.52
C ILE A 587 15.50 4.64 13.89
N ILE A 588 16.68 4.73 14.50
CA ILE A 588 17.44 3.57 14.99
C ILE A 588 16.61 2.76 15.99
N GLY A 589 15.79 3.44 16.78
CA GLY A 589 14.81 2.84 17.68
C GLY A 589 13.60 2.21 17.02
N GLY A 590 13.51 2.22 15.68
CA GLY A 590 12.41 1.61 14.93
C GLY A 590 11.26 2.56 14.59
N GLY A 591 11.41 3.87 14.80
CA GLY A 591 10.48 4.89 14.34
C GLY A 591 10.52 5.09 12.83
N SER A 592 9.36 5.29 12.20
CA SER A 592 9.26 5.53 10.76
C SER A 592 9.20 7.00 10.39
N LEU A 593 9.88 7.36 9.29
CA LEU A 593 9.74 8.68 8.65
C LEU A 593 8.38 8.88 7.97
N SER A 594 7.68 7.82 7.59
CA SER A 594 6.37 7.90 6.93
C SER A 594 5.19 7.88 7.89
N GLY A 595 5.44 7.64 9.18
CA GLY A 595 4.39 7.51 10.20
C GLY A 595 3.72 6.14 10.25
N GLY A 596 2.85 5.99 11.26
CA GLY A 596 2.03 4.80 11.48
C GLY A 596 2.71 3.67 12.26
N THR A 597 4.04 3.63 12.30
CA THR A 597 4.79 2.61 13.06
C THR A 597 5.95 3.22 13.83
N GLY A 598 6.24 2.67 15.00
CA GLY A 598 7.38 3.06 15.83
C GLY A 598 7.38 2.35 17.18
N SER A 599 8.55 2.31 17.82
CA SER A 599 8.72 1.75 19.16
C SER A 599 9.27 2.80 20.11
N ILE A 600 8.52 3.09 21.19
CA ILE A 600 8.97 4.04 22.21
C ILE A 600 10.16 3.46 22.95
N ILE A 601 10.07 2.20 23.42
CA ILE A 601 11.19 1.55 24.10
C ILE A 601 12.38 1.33 23.15
N GLY A 602 12.14 1.14 21.86
CA GLY A 602 13.19 1.10 20.85
C GLY A 602 14.00 2.41 20.79
N ALA A 603 13.35 3.58 20.86
CA ALA A 603 14.04 4.87 20.90
C ALA A 603 14.89 5.09 22.17
N PHE A 604 14.55 4.45 23.29
CA PHE A 604 15.45 4.40 24.46
C PHE A 604 16.75 3.66 24.12
N PHE A 605 16.66 2.47 23.50
CA PHE A 605 17.85 1.73 23.06
C PHE A 605 18.63 2.47 21.98
N GLY A 606 17.96 3.20 21.09
CA GLY A 606 18.60 4.12 20.15
C GLY A 606 19.41 5.21 20.86
N THR A 607 18.87 5.78 21.94
CA THR A 607 19.55 6.80 22.75
C THR A 607 20.83 6.23 23.36
N VAL A 608 20.72 5.05 23.98
CA VAL A 608 21.87 4.36 24.59
C VAL A 608 22.91 4.02 23.53
N LEU A 609 22.50 3.49 22.37
CA LEU A 609 23.40 3.13 21.28
C LEU A 609 24.22 4.32 20.79
N ILE A 610 23.56 5.45 20.55
CA ILE A 610 24.23 6.67 20.10
C ILE A 610 25.25 7.16 21.13
N GLN A 611 24.95 7.09 22.43
CA GLN A 611 25.94 7.46 23.46
C GLN A 611 27.10 6.48 23.57
N VAL A 612 26.83 5.17 23.43
CA VAL A 612 27.86 4.12 23.38
C VAL A 612 28.84 4.40 22.23
N ILE A 613 28.32 4.72 21.05
CA ILE A 613 29.16 5.05 19.89
C ILE A 613 29.94 6.35 20.13
N ARG A 614 29.28 7.40 20.62
CA ARG A 614 29.92 8.71 20.82
C ARG A 614 31.06 8.64 21.83
N MET A 615 30.85 7.97 22.97
CA MET A 615 31.91 7.80 23.97
C MET A 615 32.98 6.81 23.54
N GLY A 616 32.60 5.74 22.83
CA GLY A 616 33.56 4.78 22.27
C GLY A 616 34.51 5.44 21.27
N LEU A 617 33.98 6.24 20.34
CA LEU A 617 34.78 6.99 19.37
C LEU A 617 35.65 8.07 20.04
N LEU A 618 35.13 8.75 21.06
CA LEU A 618 35.89 9.73 21.83
C LEU A 618 37.08 9.08 22.54
N ASN A 619 36.86 7.94 23.21
CA ASN A 619 37.92 7.19 23.88
C ASN A 619 38.95 6.61 22.90
N ALA A 620 38.50 6.21 21.71
CA ALA A 620 39.37 5.79 20.60
C ALA A 620 40.14 6.96 19.95
N LYS A 621 40.03 8.19 20.49
CA LYS A 621 40.69 9.42 19.99
C LYS A 621 40.34 9.75 18.53
N VAL A 622 39.18 9.30 18.06
CA VAL A 622 38.65 9.65 16.75
C VAL A 622 38.21 11.12 16.79
N GLN A 623 38.74 11.92 15.86
CA GLN A 623 38.41 13.35 15.78
C GLN A 623 36.89 13.55 15.68
N THR A 624 36.36 14.57 16.37
CA THR A 624 34.92 14.88 16.44
C THR A 624 34.28 15.00 15.05
N ASN A 625 35.02 15.53 14.07
CA ASN A 625 34.55 15.68 12.69
C ASN A 625 34.35 14.33 11.98
N ALA A 626 35.17 13.33 12.30
CA ALA A 626 35.05 11.97 11.76
C ALA A 626 33.89 11.19 12.41
N GLN A 627 33.44 11.58 13.62
CA GLN A 627 32.27 10.97 14.26
C GLN A 627 31.02 11.19 13.40
N GLY A 628 30.84 12.39 12.83
CA GLY A 628 29.72 12.68 11.94
C GLY A 628 29.62 11.73 10.75
N ILE A 629 30.75 11.26 10.21
CA ILE A 629 30.79 10.30 9.10
C ILE A 629 30.23 8.93 9.54
N VAL A 630 30.70 8.44 10.68
CA VAL A 630 30.28 7.13 11.23
C VAL A 630 28.78 7.14 11.52
N ILE A 631 28.29 8.21 12.15
CA ILE A 631 26.86 8.33 12.46
C ILE A 631 26.02 8.53 11.20
N GLY A 632 26.48 9.31 10.23
CA GLY A 632 25.82 9.43 8.93
C GLY A 632 25.66 8.07 8.24
N ALA A 633 26.72 7.25 8.24
CA ALA A 633 26.66 5.91 7.68
C ALA A 633 25.67 4.99 8.42
N ILE A 634 25.64 5.05 9.76
CA ILE A 634 24.70 4.28 10.59
C ILE A 634 23.26 4.72 10.32
N LEU A 635 23.01 6.02 10.19
CA LEU A 635 21.68 6.56 9.88
C LEU A 635 21.20 6.10 8.50
N ILE A 636 22.06 6.17 7.48
CA ILE A 636 21.75 5.69 6.14
C ILE A 636 21.44 4.19 6.18
N ALA A 637 22.24 3.41 6.88
CA ALA A 637 22.01 1.97 7.03
C ALA A 637 20.69 1.67 7.75
N ALA A 638 20.37 2.39 8.83
CA ALA A 638 19.12 2.23 9.57
C ALA A 638 17.90 2.61 8.72
N ALA A 639 17.96 3.74 8.00
CA ALA A 639 16.91 4.18 7.10
C ALA A 639 16.73 3.22 5.91
N ALA A 640 17.82 2.75 5.30
CA ALA A 640 17.78 1.76 4.23
C ALA A 640 17.17 0.43 4.72
N LEU A 641 17.50 0.00 5.94
CA LEU A 641 16.93 -1.19 6.55
C LEU A 641 15.42 -1.04 6.83
N ASP A 642 14.95 0.14 7.25
CA ASP A 642 13.50 0.43 7.37
C ASP A 642 12.80 0.32 6.00
N VAL A 643 13.38 0.91 4.95
CA VAL A 643 12.85 0.82 3.58
C VAL A 643 12.80 -0.64 3.09
N LEU A 644 13.85 -1.42 3.33
CA LEU A 644 13.91 -2.83 2.94
C LEU A 644 12.94 -3.71 3.75
N ARG A 645 12.82 -3.50 5.07
CA ARG A 645 11.85 -4.19 5.92
C ARG A 645 10.41 -3.94 5.47
N ARG A 646 10.08 -2.72 5.06
CA ARG A 646 8.75 -2.39 4.54
C ARG A 646 8.43 -3.12 3.25
N LYS A 647 9.39 -3.18 2.32
CA LYS A 647 9.23 -4.00 1.11
C LYS A 647 8.91 -5.45 1.49
N SER A 648 9.50 -6.01 2.54
CA SER A 648 9.20 -7.39 2.98
C SER A 648 7.89 -7.59 3.77
N ILE A 649 7.20 -6.52 4.18
CA ILE A 649 5.96 -6.57 4.99
C ILE A 649 4.72 -6.16 4.17
N GLN A 650 4.89 -5.34 3.13
CA GLN A 650 3.83 -4.98 2.19
C GLN A 650 3.64 -6.00 1.05
N TYR A 651 4.48 -7.04 1.04
CA TYR A 651 4.38 -8.27 0.24
C TYR A 651 4.24 -9.45 1.20
#